data_AF-A0A812QQT9-F1
#
_entry.id   AF-A0A812QQT9-F1
#
_cell.length_a   1.000
_cell.length_b   1.000
_cell.length_c   1.000
_cell.angle_alpha   90.00
_cell.angle_beta   90.00
_cell.angle_gamma   90.00
#
_symmetry.space_group_name_H-M   'P 1'
#
loop_
_entity.id
_entity.type
_entity.pdbx_description
1 polymer ?
#
loop_
_entity_poly.entity_id
_entity_poly.type
_entity_poly.pdbx_seq_one_letter_code
_entity_poly.pdbx_strand_id
1 'polypeptide(L)'
;MKPRMYSMACSVAGGDPTTKFTYDRLLSMGLLAGQPLLEISPEGVITVAPANSLSEVFNTLHVNGTQRKAFTLGCRVFGLFPDASLPPVRDTVCWVSQTVKAIAVPDHAATSEALCRARCRDDSKCASYQFAADATQNVTECRRYDVRADGSPATVMAKITNCTDEGTCVHVSHSDWYLAGQYCPVGRDAVGGGIIYLREHVTPEDRVYMRDAPLECGAGKSALLATSGHDFINKELGLFELRGTRYACVESNSVNYSPNPCSTADLAWVEEQEQNEEGVPALVFDDPGTAEPQDFWLHPCDCAPPAWGTNFPVDPTMFENLPANSSNVYIPLPFSIVTGQLVCPSRQLLEGAVGVHFQSEEEALERSDCEARCREQEACAFFWHGTQHGATTCRLFRGCDNLVREFSLEGDLQAMPRTPSCAISDAAKCWATTLRRSFLTTAYRAGGELPTETGTPSLPPKPADPPAEGMIAWYKSEDAGSVWNNAVSRHTSKAGRCAKDTVTRRVAAGYGADRPVTYIQGSKDSQYRFGGILRPSHTICSITRYTQGGGDRILQMGNDGKNWLHGHWKGSVGVAFYKDAWLTKNENNGYPKDSLDWVALCGTNGARRAYDSRTPEPQNTAIAGSNTQFNTTEELWINKNIGGLTDWAVMEIITWERVLSEDEMLASLAYLKWKLRAGSALELAEHLATDTENNFAAFGKQDRSGTASESFQATLANGYKADLTGWTHLREYARGFIGYGSGAVASAVIKGLTPGSKYAYNVYMQSWNDGLIHEGKVTVNHDWQWGRARVTKLRDARFAGVAVATTSGEIVFKFTGKTDRVHLSGIAIARVGPSALLKPIDPPSSGMVAWYKSEDAGSLWPSSVGGFMGRAMHNGVFRKVSAGFGADRPVTYIQGDTSRAFRFDKILTPLHTVCSVTRYVSENQNRILTVASPSEWLHGNRKGYVGVARHNDVWLTESAPANNSNVRDWVVMCGTNGGKLAYDSLWNYKENKAIRTTTSQLPTTEEIFVNKGDFSLSDFAVMELITWDRKLSKAEMWDSMEYLMWKLRAGAVREVSEHLSPFSERNFVSFAEPELSNVQDQSFQANLANGYTATMLGWIKTRAPHGFVRNADGKATAVVSGLKPAAMYVYQLHMRMTIEDNMGKCRIVLNHGPIAFTFQGNAIIPRFEGVAKANPRGELHFEFEREDSHCVLSGIAVAATSGPVAFLGEATSLSSSRAATREGAATEFLQGFRYLQLYQDCDTISAGRG
;
A
#
# COMPACT_ATOMS: atom_id res chain seq x y z
N MET A 1 -22.46 -6.54 -19.98
CA MET A 1 -20.99 -6.70 -20.18
C MET A 1 -20.28 -5.40 -19.77
N LYS A 2 -18.95 -5.37 -19.61
CA LYS A 2 -18.19 -4.11 -19.46
C LYS A 2 -17.44 -3.78 -20.77
N PRO A 3 -17.52 -2.54 -21.29
CA PRO A 3 -16.67 -2.10 -22.39
C PRO A 3 -15.19 -2.18 -22.01
N ARG A 4 -14.31 -2.51 -22.97
CA ARG A 4 -12.86 -2.44 -22.76
C ARG A 4 -12.33 -1.02 -22.91
N MET A 5 -13.06 -0.20 -23.67
CA MET A 5 -12.84 1.22 -23.91
C MET A 5 -14.16 1.88 -24.32
N TYR A 6 -14.30 3.18 -24.09
CA TYR A 6 -15.40 3.97 -24.64
C TYR A 6 -14.96 4.70 -25.91
N SER A 7 -15.90 4.96 -26.79
CA SER A 7 -15.75 5.90 -27.91
C SER A 7 -17.02 6.73 -27.98
N MET A 8 -16.93 8.04 -28.12
CA MET A 8 -18.11 8.86 -28.39
C MET A 8 -18.03 9.50 -29.77
N ALA A 9 -19.20 9.75 -30.37
CA ALA A 9 -19.35 10.60 -31.54
C ALA A 9 -20.44 11.62 -31.24
N CYS A 10 -20.15 12.89 -31.47
CA CYS A 10 -21.08 13.98 -31.23
C CYS A 10 -21.35 14.76 -32.51
N SER A 11 -22.62 15.04 -32.80
CA SER A 11 -22.97 16.07 -33.77
C SER A 11 -22.76 17.45 -33.14
N VAL A 12 -22.09 18.34 -33.88
CA VAL A 12 -21.92 19.74 -33.53
C VAL A 12 -22.90 20.55 -34.36
N ALA A 13 -23.74 21.37 -33.72
CA ALA A 13 -24.63 22.31 -34.41
C ALA A 13 -24.32 23.74 -33.95
N GLY A 14 -24.13 24.66 -34.90
CA GLY A 14 -23.86 26.09 -34.63
C GLY A 14 -22.52 26.62 -35.20
N GLY A 15 -21.53 25.75 -35.39
CA GLY A 15 -20.25 26.10 -36.05
C GLY A 15 -20.26 25.97 -37.57
N ASP A 16 -19.22 26.50 -38.21
CA ASP A 16 -18.91 26.26 -39.62
C ASP A 16 -18.79 24.74 -39.92
N PRO A 17 -19.28 24.22 -41.07
CA PRO A 17 -19.25 22.79 -41.42
C PRO A 17 -17.85 22.15 -41.49
N THR A 18 -16.76 22.93 -41.46
CA THR A 18 -15.39 22.43 -41.27
C THR A 18 -15.08 21.99 -39.83
N THR A 19 -15.84 22.48 -38.83
CA THR A 19 -15.60 22.20 -37.40
C THR A 19 -16.03 20.78 -37.05
N LYS A 20 -15.06 19.93 -36.67
CA LYS A 20 -15.31 18.52 -36.31
C LYS A 20 -14.96 18.24 -34.85
N PHE A 21 -15.85 17.50 -34.21
CA PHE A 21 -15.59 16.81 -32.94
C PHE A 21 -14.85 15.50 -33.23
N THR A 22 -13.79 15.23 -32.47
CA THR A 22 -12.92 14.06 -32.63
C THR A 22 -12.61 13.48 -31.25
N TYR A 23 -12.95 12.22 -30.99
CA TYR A 23 -12.68 11.58 -29.70
C TYR A 23 -11.37 10.78 -29.74
N ASP A 24 -10.39 11.20 -28.94
CA ASP A 24 -9.16 10.45 -28.69
C ASP A 24 -9.47 9.24 -27.80
N ARG A 25 -9.26 8.05 -28.36
CA ARG A 25 -9.54 6.76 -27.72
C ARG A 25 -8.43 6.24 -26.80
N LEU A 26 -7.24 6.85 -26.84
CA LEU A 26 -6.11 6.53 -25.97
C LEU A 26 -6.15 7.39 -24.70
N LEU A 27 -6.49 8.67 -24.85
CA LEU A 27 -6.66 9.62 -23.74
C LEU A 27 -8.09 9.58 -23.14
N SER A 28 -9.05 8.99 -23.85
CA SER A 28 -10.49 9.03 -23.52
C SER A 28 -11.10 10.44 -23.49
N MET A 29 -10.62 11.32 -24.38
CA MET A 29 -10.98 12.74 -24.43
C MET A 29 -11.66 13.12 -25.75
N GLY A 30 -12.80 13.81 -25.67
CA GLY A 30 -13.44 14.49 -26.80
C GLY A 30 -12.80 15.84 -27.07
N LEU A 31 -12.23 15.99 -28.27
CA LEU A 31 -11.62 17.21 -28.80
C LEU A 31 -12.62 17.91 -29.75
N LEU A 32 -12.66 19.24 -29.74
CA LEU A 32 -13.34 20.05 -30.77
C LEU A 32 -12.34 21.05 -31.37
N ALA A 33 -12.25 21.13 -32.69
CA ALA A 33 -11.24 21.93 -33.40
C ALA A 33 -9.77 21.66 -32.97
N GLY A 34 -9.50 20.49 -32.38
CA GLY A 34 -8.18 20.08 -31.87
C GLY A 34 -7.96 20.31 -30.36
N GLN A 35 -8.91 20.94 -29.67
CA GLN A 35 -8.79 21.32 -28.26
C GLN A 35 -9.69 20.46 -27.35
N PRO A 36 -9.25 20.07 -26.14
CA PRO A 36 -10.00 19.18 -25.26
C PRO A 36 -11.23 19.85 -24.67
N LEU A 37 -12.37 19.17 -24.80
CA LEU A 37 -13.69 19.69 -24.44
C LEU A 37 -14.38 18.85 -23.36
N LEU A 38 -14.16 17.54 -23.34
CA LEU A 38 -14.72 16.61 -22.34
C LEU A 38 -13.94 15.28 -22.31
N GLU A 39 -14.15 14.47 -21.28
CA GLU A 39 -13.42 13.23 -20.98
C GLU A 39 -14.39 12.17 -20.45
N ILE A 40 -14.11 10.88 -20.68
CA ILE A 40 -14.89 9.74 -20.15
C ILE A 40 -13.97 8.81 -19.34
N SER A 41 -14.28 8.61 -18.05
CA SER A 41 -13.51 7.73 -17.18
C SER A 41 -13.66 6.24 -17.56
N PRO A 42 -12.74 5.34 -17.14
CA PRO A 42 -12.88 3.89 -17.35
C PRO A 42 -14.16 3.26 -16.75
N GLU A 43 -14.80 3.95 -15.80
CA GLU A 43 -16.07 3.58 -15.18
C GLU A 43 -17.29 4.08 -15.97
N GLY A 44 -17.10 4.98 -16.94
CA GLY A 44 -18.15 5.57 -17.77
C GLY A 44 -18.65 6.95 -17.30
N VAL A 45 -17.95 7.62 -16.36
CA VAL A 45 -18.31 8.97 -15.89
C VAL A 45 -17.80 10.01 -16.88
N ILE A 46 -18.66 10.95 -17.31
CA ILE A 46 -18.30 12.01 -18.26
C ILE A 46 -18.02 13.32 -17.52
N THR A 47 -16.87 13.95 -17.77
CA THR A 47 -16.45 15.24 -17.22
C THR A 47 -16.14 16.24 -18.33
N VAL A 48 -16.50 17.52 -18.14
CA VAL A 48 -16.25 18.59 -19.12
C VAL A 48 -14.94 19.32 -18.81
N ALA A 49 -14.20 19.71 -19.84
CA ALA A 49 -12.88 20.35 -19.72
C ALA A 49 -12.97 21.78 -19.11
N PRO A 50 -11.90 22.24 -18.42
CA PRO A 50 -11.89 23.56 -17.78
C PRO A 50 -11.93 24.73 -18.78
N ALA A 51 -12.37 25.90 -18.30
CA ALA A 51 -12.69 27.08 -19.11
C ALA A 51 -11.58 27.56 -20.07
N ASN A 52 -10.31 27.34 -19.74
CA ASN A 52 -9.18 27.71 -20.61
C ASN A 52 -9.22 26.95 -21.95
N SER A 53 -9.55 25.66 -21.92
CA SER A 53 -9.65 24.83 -23.13
C SER A 53 -10.84 25.25 -23.99
N LEU A 54 -11.96 25.58 -23.34
CA LEU A 54 -13.17 26.09 -23.97
C LEU A 54 -12.93 27.42 -24.71
N SER A 55 -12.12 28.34 -24.17
CA SER A 55 -11.84 29.60 -24.88
C SER A 55 -11.00 29.40 -26.14
N GLU A 56 -10.06 28.45 -26.15
CA GLU A 56 -9.31 28.09 -27.36
C GLU A 56 -10.19 27.40 -28.42
N VAL A 57 -11.20 26.62 -27.99
CA VAL A 57 -12.27 26.10 -28.87
C VAL A 57 -13.07 27.25 -29.52
N PHE A 58 -13.53 28.25 -28.74
CA PHE A 58 -14.29 29.38 -29.30
C PHE A 58 -13.45 30.31 -30.17
N ASN A 59 -12.15 30.46 -29.89
CA ASN A 59 -11.24 31.23 -30.72
C ASN A 59 -10.96 30.55 -32.09
N THR A 60 -10.93 29.22 -32.14
CA THR A 60 -10.73 28.46 -33.39
C THR A 60 -12.02 28.28 -34.21
N LEU A 61 -13.17 28.19 -33.54
CA LEU A 61 -14.50 28.16 -34.16
C LEU A 61 -14.76 29.38 -35.05
N HIS A 62 -14.95 29.14 -36.34
CA HIS A 62 -15.53 30.09 -37.27
C HIS A 62 -17.07 29.95 -37.25
N VAL A 63 -17.75 31.09 -37.24
CA VAL A 63 -19.21 31.20 -37.25
C VAL A 63 -19.57 32.31 -38.25
N ASN A 64 -20.53 32.06 -39.14
CA ASN A 64 -20.88 32.99 -40.21
C ASN A 64 -21.87 34.07 -39.74
N GLY A 65 -21.42 35.33 -39.74
CA GLY A 65 -22.23 36.50 -39.41
C GLY A 65 -21.95 37.10 -38.02
N THR A 66 -22.51 38.28 -37.76
CA THR A 66 -22.29 39.06 -36.53
C THR A 66 -23.26 38.64 -35.43
N GLN A 67 -23.22 37.36 -35.03
CA GLN A 67 -24.01 36.84 -33.90
C GLN A 67 -23.16 35.98 -32.96
N ARG A 68 -23.64 35.85 -31.72
CA ARG A 68 -23.06 35.15 -30.57
C ARG A 68 -22.60 33.73 -30.94
N LYS A 69 -21.35 33.36 -30.66
CA LYS A 69 -20.82 32.02 -30.99
C LYS A 69 -21.35 30.99 -29.98
N ALA A 70 -22.38 30.25 -30.37
CA ALA A 70 -22.91 29.13 -29.61
C ALA A 70 -22.77 27.81 -30.40
N PHE A 71 -22.58 26.70 -29.70
CA PHE A 71 -22.75 25.37 -30.31
C PHE A 71 -23.39 24.34 -29.35
N THR A 72 -24.16 23.45 -29.95
CA THR A 72 -24.85 22.34 -29.28
C THR A 72 -24.19 21.02 -29.62
N LEU A 73 -24.04 20.12 -28.64
CA LEU A 73 -23.44 18.79 -28.81
C LEU A 73 -24.45 17.66 -28.60
N GLY A 74 -24.86 17.04 -29.71
CA GLY A 74 -25.66 15.81 -29.72
C GLY A 74 -24.76 14.58 -29.64
N CYS A 75 -24.32 14.21 -28.44
CA CYS A 75 -23.40 13.10 -28.23
C CYS A 75 -24.09 11.72 -28.13
N ARG A 76 -23.50 10.72 -28.79
CA ARG A 76 -23.75 9.29 -28.54
C ARG A 76 -22.45 8.64 -28.05
N VAL A 77 -22.53 7.89 -26.96
CA VAL A 77 -21.41 7.13 -26.37
C VAL A 77 -21.59 5.66 -26.71
N PHE A 78 -20.52 5.03 -27.18
CA PHE A 78 -20.47 3.63 -27.61
C PHE A 78 -19.45 2.89 -26.74
N GLY A 79 -19.88 1.80 -26.11
CA GLY A 79 -18.99 0.86 -25.44
C GLY A 79 -18.35 -0.05 -26.48
N LEU A 80 -17.02 -0.10 -26.53
CA LEU A 80 -16.28 -1.01 -27.40
C LEU A 80 -16.00 -2.32 -26.64
N PHE A 81 -16.76 -3.35 -26.99
CA PHE A 81 -16.59 -4.72 -26.51
C PHE A 81 -15.73 -5.50 -27.51
N PRO A 82 -15.00 -6.56 -27.10
CA PRO A 82 -14.37 -7.48 -28.05
C PRO A 82 -15.48 -8.21 -28.83
N ASP A 83 -15.53 -7.98 -30.14
CA ASP A 83 -16.76 -8.17 -30.93
C ASP A 83 -16.95 -9.60 -31.48
N ALA A 84 -18.22 -10.00 -31.61
CA ALA A 84 -18.67 -11.37 -31.88
C ALA A 84 -19.10 -11.58 -33.35
N SER A 85 -18.34 -11.01 -34.30
CA SER A 85 -18.70 -11.03 -35.73
C SER A 85 -17.57 -11.56 -36.64
N LEU A 86 -17.28 -12.87 -36.55
CA LEU A 86 -16.34 -13.54 -37.45
C LEU A 86 -16.94 -13.78 -38.86
N PRO A 87 -16.30 -13.28 -39.94
CA PRO A 87 -16.43 -13.90 -41.26
C PRO A 87 -15.72 -15.28 -41.28
N PRO A 88 -16.03 -16.17 -42.24
CA PRO A 88 -15.66 -17.59 -42.13
C PRO A 88 -14.16 -17.88 -42.13
N VAL A 89 -13.75 -18.77 -41.22
CA VAL A 89 -12.36 -19.20 -40.99
C VAL A 89 -11.74 -19.83 -42.25
N ARG A 90 -10.56 -19.35 -42.64
CA ARG A 90 -9.68 -20.03 -43.63
C ARG A 90 -8.78 -21.06 -42.94
N ASP A 91 -8.45 -22.10 -43.68
CA ASP A 91 -7.80 -23.30 -43.15
C ASP A 91 -6.30 -23.13 -42.91
N THR A 92 -5.78 -23.63 -41.78
CA THR A 92 -4.36 -23.48 -41.39
C THR A 92 -3.40 -24.48 -42.05
N VAL A 93 -3.92 -25.40 -42.87
CA VAL A 93 -3.14 -26.39 -43.63
C VAL A 93 -3.53 -26.35 -45.10
N CYS A 94 -2.60 -25.91 -45.95
CA CYS A 94 -2.77 -25.88 -47.41
C CYS A 94 -2.03 -27.03 -48.10
N TRP A 95 -2.38 -27.25 -49.37
CA TRP A 95 -1.88 -28.35 -50.20
C TRP A 95 -1.37 -27.80 -51.53
N VAL A 96 -0.07 -27.94 -51.79
CA VAL A 96 0.59 -27.42 -52.99
C VAL A 96 1.12 -28.58 -53.83
N SER A 97 0.89 -28.52 -55.15
CA SER A 97 1.44 -29.51 -56.07
C SER A 97 2.93 -29.24 -56.30
N GLN A 98 3.79 -30.21 -56.00
CA GLN A 98 5.23 -30.12 -56.22
C GLN A 98 5.82 -31.44 -56.73
N THR A 99 6.85 -31.35 -57.56
CA THR A 99 7.60 -32.52 -58.04
C THR A 99 8.80 -32.77 -57.14
N VAL A 100 8.77 -33.87 -56.38
CA VAL A 100 9.78 -34.23 -55.38
C VAL A 100 10.37 -35.60 -55.67
N LYS A 101 11.61 -35.84 -55.24
CA LYS A 101 12.15 -37.19 -55.13
C LYS A 101 11.61 -37.84 -53.85
N ALA A 102 10.86 -38.92 -54.00
CA ALA A 102 10.17 -39.55 -52.88
C ALA A 102 9.95 -41.05 -53.12
N ILE A 103 9.60 -41.76 -52.05
CA ILE A 103 9.19 -43.16 -52.07
C ILE A 103 7.68 -43.21 -51.76
N ALA A 104 6.92 -43.90 -52.61
CA ALA A 104 5.48 -44.06 -52.45
C ALA A 104 5.14 -45.15 -51.45
N VAL A 105 4.28 -44.85 -50.48
CA VAL A 105 3.69 -45.79 -49.52
C VAL A 105 2.18 -45.81 -49.72
N PRO A 106 1.56 -46.93 -50.17
CA PRO A 106 0.11 -46.98 -50.36
C PRO A 106 -0.64 -46.97 -49.02
N ASP A 107 -1.73 -46.23 -48.94
CA ASP A 107 -2.69 -46.22 -47.84
C ASP A 107 -4.05 -46.72 -48.36
N HIS A 108 -4.18 -48.04 -48.50
CA HIS A 108 -5.37 -48.70 -49.02
C HIS A 108 -6.66 -48.40 -48.23
N ALA A 109 -6.57 -47.82 -47.03
CA ALA A 109 -7.72 -47.40 -46.22
C ALA A 109 -8.28 -46.02 -46.60
N ALA A 110 -7.64 -45.29 -47.53
CA ALA A 110 -8.11 -44.02 -48.04
C ALA A 110 -8.65 -44.17 -49.48
N THR A 111 -9.96 -44.42 -49.59
CA THR A 111 -10.66 -44.75 -50.85
C THR A 111 -11.11 -43.55 -51.68
N SER A 112 -10.88 -42.32 -51.22
CA SER A 112 -11.19 -41.08 -51.95
C SER A 112 -10.13 -40.01 -51.68
N GLU A 113 -9.97 -39.04 -52.60
CA GLU A 113 -8.98 -37.96 -52.41
C GLU A 113 -9.26 -37.18 -51.11
N ALA A 114 -10.51 -36.84 -50.82
CA ALA A 114 -10.88 -36.13 -49.60
C ALA A 114 -10.45 -36.89 -48.33
N LEU A 115 -10.61 -38.22 -48.31
CA LEU A 115 -10.20 -39.05 -47.18
C LEU A 115 -8.68 -39.25 -47.13
N CYS A 116 -8.01 -39.32 -48.28
CA CYS A 116 -6.55 -39.35 -48.41
C CYS A 116 -5.91 -38.05 -47.88
N ARG A 117 -6.47 -36.89 -48.28
CA ARG A 117 -6.10 -35.56 -47.82
C ARG A 117 -6.35 -35.38 -46.32
N ALA A 118 -7.51 -35.79 -45.81
CA ALA A 118 -7.84 -35.72 -44.38
C ALA A 118 -6.90 -36.62 -43.53
N ARG A 119 -6.68 -37.88 -43.93
CA ARG A 119 -5.76 -38.77 -43.21
C ARG A 119 -4.31 -38.29 -43.26
N CYS A 120 -3.88 -37.67 -44.38
CA CYS A 120 -2.58 -37.01 -44.46
C CYS A 120 -2.53 -35.69 -43.66
N ARG A 121 -3.66 -35.00 -43.44
CA ARG A 121 -3.77 -33.83 -42.56
C ARG A 121 -3.57 -34.21 -41.10
N ASP A 122 -4.25 -35.26 -40.64
CA ASP A 122 -4.25 -35.67 -39.24
C ASP A 122 -2.97 -36.44 -38.86
N ASP A 123 -2.38 -37.19 -39.80
CA ASP A 123 -1.09 -37.85 -39.59
C ASP A 123 0.07 -36.83 -39.61
N SER A 124 0.71 -36.62 -38.46
CA SER A 124 1.85 -35.72 -38.29
C SER A 124 3.12 -36.16 -39.04
N LYS A 125 3.18 -37.40 -39.54
CA LYS A 125 4.28 -37.92 -40.35
C LYS A 125 4.00 -37.88 -41.86
N CYS A 126 2.78 -37.53 -42.29
CA CYS A 126 2.47 -37.41 -43.71
C CYS A 126 2.88 -36.03 -44.24
N ALA A 127 4.02 -35.95 -44.93
CA ALA A 127 4.49 -34.72 -45.58
C ALA A 127 3.81 -34.46 -46.94
N SER A 128 3.37 -35.50 -47.65
CA SER A 128 2.70 -35.36 -48.95
C SER A 128 1.88 -36.59 -49.32
N TYR A 129 0.86 -36.40 -50.18
CA TYR A 129 0.08 -37.48 -50.76
C TYR A 129 -0.12 -37.30 -52.27
N GLN A 130 -0.46 -38.37 -52.96
CA GLN A 130 -1.02 -38.36 -54.31
C GLN A 130 -2.25 -39.27 -54.31
N PHE A 131 -3.32 -38.83 -54.96
CA PHE A 131 -4.49 -39.65 -55.25
C PHE A 131 -4.70 -39.60 -56.76
N ALA A 132 -4.17 -40.59 -57.46
CA ALA A 132 -4.12 -40.57 -58.92
C ALA A 132 -5.42 -41.11 -59.53
N ALA A 133 -5.96 -40.38 -60.50
CA ALA A 133 -6.96 -40.85 -61.44
C ALA A 133 -6.41 -40.62 -62.86
N ASP A 134 -5.47 -41.47 -63.27
CA ASP A 134 -4.92 -41.45 -64.64
C ASP A 134 -5.85 -42.22 -65.58
N ALA A 135 -6.16 -41.65 -66.74
CA ALA A 135 -7.19 -42.10 -67.67
C ALA A 135 -6.87 -43.43 -68.38
N THR A 136 -5.76 -44.10 -68.04
CA THR A 136 -5.29 -45.33 -68.71
C THR A 136 -5.09 -46.54 -67.80
N GLN A 137 -5.01 -46.38 -66.46
CA GLN A 137 -4.90 -47.52 -65.53
C GLN A 137 -5.81 -47.36 -64.31
N ASN A 138 -6.80 -48.25 -64.23
CA ASN A 138 -8.04 -48.05 -63.48
C ASN A 138 -7.94 -48.46 -62.00
N VAL A 139 -7.08 -47.79 -61.22
CA VAL A 139 -6.96 -47.98 -59.76
C VAL A 139 -6.79 -46.64 -59.03
N THR A 140 -7.87 -46.12 -58.46
CA THR A 140 -7.84 -44.94 -57.59
C THR A 140 -7.34 -45.31 -56.18
N GLU A 141 -6.03 -45.19 -55.97
CA GLU A 141 -5.36 -45.54 -54.72
C GLU A 141 -4.68 -44.32 -54.09
N CYS A 142 -4.92 -44.08 -52.79
CA CYS A 142 -4.17 -43.11 -52.01
C CYS A 142 -2.74 -43.59 -51.78
N ARG A 143 -1.76 -42.78 -52.15
CA ARG A 143 -0.34 -43.03 -51.88
C ARG A 143 0.24 -41.85 -51.12
N ARG A 144 0.82 -42.11 -49.96
CA ARG A 144 1.51 -41.13 -49.12
C ARG A 144 3.00 -41.19 -49.43
N TYR A 145 3.65 -40.04 -49.59
CA TYR A 145 5.00 -39.95 -50.12
C TYR A 145 5.97 -39.42 -49.07
N ASP A 146 7.04 -40.20 -48.83
CA ASP A 146 8.15 -39.83 -47.95
C ASP A 146 9.30 -39.30 -48.82
N VAL A 147 9.72 -38.05 -48.55
CA VAL A 147 10.62 -37.28 -49.43
C VAL A 147 12.07 -37.59 -49.07
N ARG A 148 12.80 -38.21 -50.02
CA ARG A 148 14.16 -38.71 -49.80
C ARG A 148 15.02 -38.58 -51.06
N ALA A 149 16.32 -38.38 -50.88
CA ALA A 149 17.26 -38.12 -51.97
C ALA A 149 17.45 -39.31 -52.95
N ASP A 150 17.21 -40.54 -52.47
CA ASP A 150 17.20 -41.80 -53.22
C ASP A 150 15.85 -42.09 -53.91
N GLY A 151 14.82 -41.29 -53.64
CA GLY A 151 13.48 -41.46 -54.21
C GLY A 151 13.37 -41.11 -55.69
N SER A 152 12.34 -41.66 -56.34
CA SER A 152 11.99 -41.33 -57.73
C SER A 152 11.27 -39.98 -57.80
N PRO A 153 11.45 -39.19 -58.87
CA PRO A 153 10.72 -37.93 -59.06
C PRO A 153 9.22 -38.22 -59.30
N ALA A 154 8.35 -37.68 -58.44
CA ALA A 154 6.91 -37.80 -58.52
C ALA A 154 6.23 -36.45 -58.18
N THR A 155 5.13 -36.13 -58.85
CA THR A 155 4.34 -34.92 -58.59
C THR A 155 3.27 -35.22 -57.54
N VAL A 156 3.36 -34.58 -56.38
CA VAL A 156 2.55 -34.88 -55.19
C VAL A 156 1.89 -33.61 -54.64
N MET A 157 0.78 -33.77 -53.94
CA MET A 157 0.18 -32.72 -53.12
C MET A 157 0.86 -32.70 -51.75
N ALA A 158 1.74 -31.73 -51.53
CA ALA A 158 2.49 -31.57 -50.31
C ALA A 158 1.73 -30.76 -49.26
N LYS A 159 1.83 -31.20 -48.01
CA LYS A 159 1.24 -30.59 -46.83
C LYS A 159 2.07 -29.39 -46.41
N ILE A 160 1.48 -28.19 -46.41
CA ILE A 160 2.13 -27.01 -45.85
C ILE A 160 1.29 -26.52 -44.66
N THR A 161 1.90 -26.56 -43.48
CA THR A 161 1.31 -26.14 -42.21
C THR A 161 1.59 -24.66 -41.95
N ASN A 162 0.60 -23.96 -41.40
CA ASN A 162 0.58 -22.51 -41.17
C ASN A 162 0.57 -21.67 -42.46
N CYS A 163 -0.26 -22.05 -43.43
CA CYS A 163 -0.55 -21.23 -44.62
C CYS A 163 -1.63 -20.18 -44.37
N THR A 164 -1.47 -19.42 -43.28
CA THR A 164 -2.20 -18.16 -43.10
C THR A 164 -1.62 -17.09 -44.03
N ASP A 165 -2.40 -16.04 -44.30
CA ASP A 165 -1.93 -14.91 -45.12
C ASP A 165 -0.70 -14.22 -44.47
N GLU A 166 -0.54 -14.35 -43.15
CA GLU A 166 0.58 -13.82 -42.34
C GLU A 166 1.77 -14.79 -42.22
N GLY A 167 1.62 -16.05 -42.65
CA GLY A 167 2.66 -17.07 -42.63
C GLY A 167 3.35 -17.33 -43.97
N THR A 168 2.89 -16.69 -45.05
CA THR A 168 3.25 -17.03 -46.44
C THR A 168 3.88 -15.85 -47.18
N CYS A 169 5.05 -16.02 -47.78
CA CYS A 169 5.68 -14.97 -48.60
C CYS A 169 5.00 -14.80 -49.98
N VAL A 170 5.32 -13.70 -50.66
CA VAL A 170 4.87 -13.38 -52.03
C VAL A 170 6.07 -13.02 -52.91
N HIS A 171 5.98 -13.30 -54.21
CA HIS A 171 6.97 -12.96 -55.21
C HIS A 171 6.40 -11.90 -56.16
N VAL A 172 7.07 -10.75 -56.21
CA VAL A 172 6.68 -9.57 -56.99
C VAL A 172 7.49 -9.53 -58.27
N SER A 173 6.81 -9.52 -59.41
CA SER A 173 7.41 -9.33 -60.74
C SER A 173 7.40 -7.85 -61.10
N HIS A 174 8.53 -7.31 -61.54
CA HIS A 174 8.68 -5.90 -61.96
C HIS A 174 9.70 -5.77 -63.09
N SER A 175 9.65 -4.68 -63.86
CA SER A 175 10.66 -4.35 -64.88
C SER A 175 12.03 -4.11 -64.27
N ASP A 176 12.04 -3.37 -63.17
CA ASP A 176 13.24 -3.01 -62.43
C ASP A 176 13.60 -4.16 -61.46
N TRP A 177 14.70 -4.84 -61.77
CA TRP A 177 15.15 -6.05 -61.06
C TRP A 177 15.41 -5.84 -59.56
N TYR A 178 15.71 -4.60 -59.13
CA TYR A 178 15.91 -4.26 -57.73
C TYR A 178 14.58 -4.11 -56.95
N LEU A 179 13.44 -4.08 -57.64
CA LEU A 179 12.10 -4.21 -57.07
C LEU A 179 11.54 -5.64 -57.27
N ALA A 180 11.80 -6.29 -58.40
CA ALA A 180 11.37 -7.67 -58.65
C ALA A 180 12.06 -8.68 -57.71
N GLY A 181 11.30 -9.45 -56.92
CA GLY A 181 11.86 -10.36 -55.91
C GLY A 181 10.84 -10.93 -54.92
N GLN A 182 11.33 -11.64 -53.90
CA GLN A 182 10.48 -12.21 -52.84
C GLN A 182 10.36 -11.25 -51.64
N TYR A 183 9.13 -11.09 -51.17
CA TYR A 183 8.72 -10.26 -50.04
C TYR A 183 8.01 -11.15 -49.02
N CYS A 184 8.40 -11.11 -47.75
CA CYS A 184 7.85 -11.96 -46.69
C CYS A 184 7.10 -11.15 -45.62
N PRO A 185 6.03 -11.69 -45.02
CA PRO A 185 5.18 -10.96 -44.09
C PRO A 185 5.93 -10.56 -42.81
N VAL A 186 5.71 -9.32 -42.37
CA VAL A 186 6.31 -8.70 -41.18
C VAL A 186 5.30 -8.61 -40.03
N GLY A 187 4.02 -8.45 -40.38
CA GLY A 187 2.86 -8.39 -39.50
C GLY A 187 1.65 -7.76 -40.20
N ARG A 188 0.46 -7.86 -39.59
CA ARG A 188 -0.76 -7.18 -40.03
C ARG A 188 -0.77 -5.73 -39.56
N ASP A 189 -1.14 -4.80 -40.44
CA ASP A 189 -1.34 -3.40 -40.10
C ASP A 189 -2.75 -3.20 -39.53
N ALA A 190 -2.83 -2.82 -38.25
CA ALA A 190 -4.08 -2.59 -37.52
C ALA A 190 -4.71 -1.21 -37.80
N VAL A 191 -4.00 -0.29 -38.48
CA VAL A 191 -4.47 1.06 -38.81
C VAL A 191 -4.67 1.24 -40.31
N GLY A 192 -3.71 0.82 -41.14
CA GLY A 192 -3.82 0.83 -42.60
C GLY A 192 -4.67 -0.32 -43.15
N GLY A 193 -4.72 -1.46 -42.45
CA GLY A 193 -5.33 -2.69 -42.93
C GLY A 193 -4.42 -3.49 -43.88
N GLY A 194 -4.67 -4.79 -43.97
CA GLY A 194 -3.83 -5.70 -44.76
C GLY A 194 -2.53 -6.10 -44.07
N ILE A 195 -1.59 -6.66 -44.82
CA ILE A 195 -0.34 -7.22 -44.30
C ILE A 195 0.84 -6.46 -44.90
N ILE A 196 1.80 -6.10 -44.04
CA ILE A 196 3.06 -5.50 -44.47
C ILE A 196 4.03 -6.63 -44.80
N TYR A 197 4.49 -6.67 -46.04
CA TYR A 197 5.56 -7.57 -46.47
C TYR A 197 6.88 -6.79 -46.62
N LEU A 198 8.01 -7.47 -46.50
CA LEU A 198 9.35 -6.90 -46.63
C LEU A 198 10.23 -7.79 -47.51
N ARG A 199 10.89 -7.18 -48.48
CA ARG A 199 12.06 -7.73 -49.17
C ARG A 199 13.30 -7.28 -48.43
N GLU A 200 14.09 -8.23 -47.95
CA GLU A 200 15.42 -7.95 -47.41
C GLU A 200 16.48 -7.91 -48.52
N HIS A 201 17.54 -7.13 -48.29
CA HIS A 201 18.70 -7.05 -49.16
C HIS A 201 19.98 -6.94 -48.31
N VAL A 202 21.15 -6.96 -48.96
CA VAL A 202 22.46 -7.00 -48.27
C VAL A 202 22.77 -5.69 -47.56
N THR A 203 22.27 -4.59 -48.11
CA THR A 203 22.42 -3.21 -47.67
C THR A 203 21.08 -2.72 -47.09
N PRO A 204 21.07 -2.05 -45.92
CA PRO A 204 19.83 -1.60 -45.28
C PRO A 204 18.99 -0.64 -46.14
N GLU A 205 19.64 0.15 -46.99
CA GLU A 205 19.04 1.16 -47.87
C GLU A 205 18.30 0.53 -49.08
N ASP A 206 18.67 -0.69 -49.47
CA ASP A 206 18.04 -1.43 -50.59
C ASP A 206 16.91 -2.38 -50.12
N ARG A 207 16.44 -2.22 -48.89
CA ARG A 207 15.29 -2.93 -48.34
C ARG A 207 13.99 -2.24 -48.78
N VAL A 208 12.96 -3.03 -49.08
CA VAL A 208 11.71 -2.53 -49.66
C VAL A 208 10.51 -3.15 -48.96
N TYR A 209 9.64 -2.32 -48.38
CA TYR A 209 8.34 -2.75 -47.88
C TYR A 209 7.32 -2.82 -49.02
N MET A 210 6.36 -3.75 -48.91
CA MET A 210 5.15 -3.79 -49.72
C MET A 210 3.93 -3.75 -48.82
N ARG A 211 2.93 -2.91 -49.16
CA ARG A 211 1.62 -2.88 -48.48
C ARG A 211 0.47 -2.75 -49.47
N ASP A 212 -0.68 -3.30 -49.12
CA ASP A 212 -1.93 -3.09 -49.86
C ASP A 212 -2.61 -1.80 -49.38
N ALA A 213 -2.49 -0.73 -50.17
CA ALA A 213 -2.91 0.62 -49.78
C ALA A 213 -3.84 1.26 -50.83
N PRO A 214 -5.18 1.11 -50.70
CA PRO A 214 -6.14 1.58 -51.70
C PRO A 214 -6.14 3.12 -51.86
N LEU A 215 -5.65 3.85 -50.86
CA LEU A 215 -5.60 5.32 -50.83
C LEU A 215 -4.38 5.92 -51.56
N GLU A 216 -3.31 5.15 -51.79
CA GLU A 216 -2.08 5.68 -52.42
C GLU A 216 -1.86 5.20 -53.85
N CYS A 217 -2.14 3.92 -54.13
CA CYS A 217 -1.98 3.31 -55.45
C CYS A 217 -3.31 3.03 -56.17
N GLY A 218 -4.44 3.31 -55.51
CA GLY A 218 -5.77 2.89 -55.97
C GLY A 218 -6.11 1.46 -55.54
N ALA A 219 -7.40 1.13 -55.55
CA ALA A 219 -7.86 -0.22 -55.20
C ALA A 219 -7.32 -1.28 -56.19
N GLY A 220 -6.85 -2.42 -55.65
CA GLY A 220 -6.27 -3.51 -56.45
C GLY A 220 -4.79 -3.33 -56.83
N LYS A 221 -4.06 -2.41 -56.18
CA LYS A 221 -2.61 -2.22 -56.38
C LYS A 221 -1.86 -2.09 -55.05
N SER A 222 -0.72 -2.75 -54.95
CA SER A 222 0.14 -2.75 -53.76
C SER A 222 1.27 -1.72 -53.93
N ALA A 223 1.57 -0.96 -52.88
CA ALA A 223 2.61 0.06 -52.86
C ALA A 223 3.96 -0.54 -52.46
N LEU A 224 5.01 -0.27 -53.24
CA LEU A 224 6.40 -0.56 -52.88
C LEU A 224 7.06 0.70 -52.31
N LEU A 225 7.58 0.60 -51.08
CA LEU A 225 8.10 1.70 -50.26
C LEU A 225 9.55 1.42 -49.87
N ALA A 226 10.41 2.45 -49.94
CA ALA A 226 11.74 2.42 -49.35
C ALA A 226 11.66 2.27 -47.81
N THR A 227 12.72 1.76 -47.18
CA THR A 227 12.91 1.91 -45.73
C THR A 227 13.42 3.31 -45.37
N SER A 228 13.03 3.83 -44.21
CA SER A 228 13.50 5.09 -43.64
C SER A 228 13.95 4.93 -42.19
N GLY A 229 14.94 5.72 -41.77
CA GLY A 229 15.33 5.84 -40.35
C GLY A 229 14.26 6.47 -39.44
N HIS A 230 13.12 6.88 -40.01
CA HIS A 230 11.94 7.37 -39.30
C HIS A 230 10.72 6.44 -39.42
N ASP A 231 10.89 5.22 -39.95
CA ASP A 231 9.82 4.21 -39.92
C ASP A 231 9.60 3.73 -38.47
N PHE A 232 8.36 3.77 -37.98
CA PHE A 232 8.00 3.24 -36.66
C PHE A 232 7.20 1.94 -36.80
N ILE A 233 7.72 0.86 -36.22
CA ILE A 233 7.15 -0.49 -36.34
C ILE A 233 7.01 -1.11 -34.95
N ASN A 234 5.77 -1.29 -34.51
CA ASN A 234 5.42 -2.08 -33.33
C ASN A 234 4.54 -3.27 -33.75
N LYS A 235 5.18 -4.44 -33.87
CA LYS A 235 4.55 -5.68 -34.34
C LYS A 235 3.49 -6.23 -33.40
N GLU A 236 3.63 -6.01 -32.08
CA GLU A 236 2.71 -6.54 -31.07
C GLU A 236 1.38 -5.76 -31.02
N LEU A 237 1.41 -4.49 -31.42
CA LEU A 237 0.22 -3.64 -31.57
C LEU A 237 -0.29 -3.52 -33.01
N GLY A 238 0.38 -4.17 -33.98
CA GLY A 238 0.08 -4.05 -35.40
C GLY A 238 0.26 -2.64 -35.98
N LEU A 239 1.12 -1.81 -35.38
CA LEU A 239 1.32 -0.41 -35.79
C LEU A 239 2.55 -0.29 -36.72
N PHE A 240 2.31 0.15 -37.96
CA PHE A 240 3.32 0.29 -39.01
C PHE A 240 3.27 1.68 -39.67
N GLU A 241 3.91 2.67 -39.04
CA GLU A 241 4.12 3.97 -39.68
C GLU A 241 5.36 3.92 -40.59
N LEU A 242 5.15 3.47 -41.82
CA LEU A 242 6.17 3.52 -42.88
C LEU A 242 6.19 4.94 -43.47
N ARG A 243 7.33 5.62 -43.35
CA ARG A 243 7.57 7.01 -43.78
C ARG A 243 8.61 7.12 -44.90
N GLY A 244 9.17 6.00 -45.35
CA GLY A 244 10.01 5.93 -46.55
C GLY A 244 9.26 6.23 -47.86
N THR A 245 10.00 6.66 -48.88
CA THR A 245 9.44 7.11 -50.17
C THR A 245 8.91 5.94 -51.01
N ARG A 246 7.77 6.15 -51.69
CA ARG A 246 7.20 5.14 -52.60
C ARG A 246 8.01 5.03 -53.89
N TYR A 247 8.55 3.84 -54.16
CA TYR A 247 9.21 3.50 -55.41
C TYR A 247 8.21 3.20 -56.54
N ALA A 248 7.20 2.38 -56.29
CA ALA A 248 6.28 1.91 -57.33
C ALA A 248 4.89 1.51 -56.78
N CYS A 249 3.96 1.27 -57.70
CA CYS A 249 2.67 0.61 -57.46
C CYS A 249 2.57 -0.61 -58.39
N VAL A 250 2.49 -1.82 -57.83
CA VAL A 250 2.34 -3.07 -58.59
C VAL A 250 0.89 -3.55 -58.58
N GLU A 251 0.45 -4.17 -59.68
CA GLU A 251 -0.89 -4.77 -59.78
C GLU A 251 -0.90 -6.19 -59.20
N SER A 252 -2.05 -6.62 -58.65
CA SER A 252 -2.17 -7.95 -58.03
C SER A 252 -1.84 -9.13 -58.95
N ASN A 253 -1.91 -8.96 -60.27
CA ASN A 253 -1.49 -9.96 -61.27
C ASN A 253 0.04 -10.19 -61.31
N SER A 254 0.81 -9.26 -60.75
CA SER A 254 2.27 -9.26 -60.70
C SER A 254 2.80 -9.80 -59.37
N VAL A 255 1.92 -10.19 -58.45
CA VAL A 255 2.24 -10.67 -57.09
C VAL A 255 1.74 -12.10 -56.94
N ASN A 256 2.66 -13.07 -56.95
CA ASN A 256 2.34 -14.50 -56.85
C ASN A 256 2.78 -15.08 -55.50
N TYR A 257 1.91 -15.82 -54.81
CA TYR A 257 2.25 -16.44 -53.52
C TYR A 257 3.43 -17.41 -53.64
N SER A 258 4.39 -17.29 -52.74
CA SER A 258 5.66 -18.01 -52.72
C SER A 258 5.77 -18.84 -51.42
N PRO A 259 5.46 -20.15 -51.46
CA PRO A 259 5.35 -20.95 -50.25
C PRO A 259 6.72 -21.27 -49.64
N ASN A 260 7.03 -20.62 -48.52
CA ASN A 260 8.06 -21.04 -47.56
C ASN A 260 7.64 -20.60 -46.13
N PRO A 261 7.93 -21.37 -45.05
CA PRO A 261 7.10 -21.31 -43.83
C PRO A 261 7.78 -20.72 -42.58
N CYS A 262 6.97 -20.10 -41.70
CA CYS A 262 7.26 -19.79 -40.29
C CYS A 262 5.99 -19.97 -39.42
N SER A 263 6.11 -19.99 -38.07
CA SER A 263 5.10 -20.65 -37.20
C SER A 263 4.84 -20.02 -35.82
N THR A 264 3.56 -19.93 -35.42
CA THR A 264 3.01 -19.73 -34.04
C THR A 264 1.59 -20.37 -33.93
N ALA A 265 0.93 -20.38 -32.76
CA ALA A 265 -0.36 -21.09 -32.53
C ALA A 265 -1.26 -20.47 -31.41
N ASP A 266 -2.54 -20.87 -31.36
CA ASP A 266 -3.69 -20.16 -30.73
C ASP A 266 -4.34 -20.83 -29.48
N LEU A 267 -5.34 -20.15 -28.86
CA LEU A 267 -6.47 -20.72 -28.07
C LEU A 267 -7.74 -19.83 -28.16
N ALA A 268 -8.94 -20.34 -27.77
CA ALA A 268 -10.27 -19.88 -28.25
C ALA A 268 -11.38 -19.55 -27.18
N TRP A 269 -12.64 -19.35 -27.65
CA TRP A 269 -13.78 -18.60 -27.03
C TRP A 269 -15.12 -19.37 -26.88
N VAL A 270 -16.09 -18.82 -26.12
CA VAL A 270 -17.58 -18.93 -26.25
C VAL A 270 -18.28 -17.63 -25.70
N GLU A 271 -19.45 -17.23 -26.23
CA GLU A 271 -20.27 -16.00 -25.97
C GLU A 271 -21.32 -16.16 -24.81
N GLU A 272 -22.40 -15.38 -24.51
CA GLU A 272 -23.37 -14.42 -25.12
C GLU A 272 -23.99 -13.50 -23.99
N GLN A 273 -24.97 -12.56 -24.06
CA GLN A 273 -25.52 -11.49 -24.97
C GLN A 273 -26.45 -10.54 -24.11
N GLU A 274 -26.91 -9.36 -24.58
CA GLU A 274 -27.74 -8.36 -23.82
C GLU A 274 -28.62 -7.42 -24.72
N GLN A 275 -29.53 -6.58 -24.14
CA GLN A 275 -30.43 -5.62 -24.85
C GLN A 275 -30.47 -4.19 -24.21
N ASN A 276 -31.05 -3.20 -24.93
CA ASN A 276 -30.92 -1.74 -24.69
C ASN A 276 -32.21 -1.00 -24.23
N GLU A 277 -32.04 0.20 -23.63
CA GLU A 277 -33.06 1.29 -23.53
C GLU A 277 -32.42 2.68 -23.78
N GLU A 278 -33.22 3.76 -23.90
CA GLU A 278 -32.85 5.03 -24.57
C GLU A 278 -33.39 6.32 -23.89
N GLY A 279 -32.64 7.43 -23.94
CA GLY A 279 -33.19 8.82 -23.83
C GLY A 279 -32.60 9.77 -22.76
N VAL A 280 -31.77 10.76 -23.17
CA VAL A 280 -31.26 11.89 -22.34
C VAL A 280 -31.07 13.14 -23.24
N PRO A 281 -31.36 14.39 -22.78
CA PRO A 281 -31.19 15.61 -23.58
C PRO A 281 -29.73 16.13 -23.68
N ALA A 282 -29.49 17.05 -24.63
CA ALA A 282 -28.16 17.50 -25.09
C ALA A 282 -27.59 18.75 -24.36
N LEU A 283 -26.28 18.97 -24.48
CA LEU A 283 -25.52 20.10 -23.90
C LEU A 283 -25.29 21.24 -24.90
N VAL A 284 -25.16 22.48 -24.39
CA VAL A 284 -24.92 23.72 -25.16
C VAL A 284 -23.80 24.53 -24.51
N PHE A 285 -22.93 25.14 -25.33
CA PHE A 285 -21.81 25.98 -24.90
C PHE A 285 -21.81 27.31 -25.69
N ASP A 286 -21.24 28.38 -25.11
CA ASP A 286 -21.34 29.75 -25.65
C ASP A 286 -20.13 30.67 -25.30
N ASP A 287 -19.85 31.66 -26.15
CA ASP A 287 -18.74 32.62 -26.09
C ASP A 287 -19.09 33.95 -25.36
N PRO A 288 -18.53 34.21 -24.16
CA PRO A 288 -18.81 35.41 -23.37
C PRO A 288 -18.17 36.71 -23.91
N GLY A 289 -17.38 36.64 -24.99
CA GLY A 289 -16.73 37.80 -25.62
C GLY A 289 -17.66 38.66 -26.50
N THR A 290 -18.93 38.28 -26.66
CA THR A 290 -19.90 38.98 -27.52
C THR A 290 -20.94 39.77 -26.71
N ALA A 291 -21.44 40.88 -27.29
CA ALA A 291 -22.15 41.94 -26.55
C ALA A 291 -23.68 41.77 -26.43
N GLU A 292 -24.20 40.55 -26.64
CA GLU A 292 -25.62 40.20 -26.43
C GLU A 292 -25.80 39.52 -25.05
N PRO A 293 -27.01 39.50 -24.45
CA PRO A 293 -27.25 38.96 -23.11
C PRO A 293 -26.83 37.49 -22.97
N GLN A 294 -26.29 37.12 -21.81
CA GLN A 294 -25.63 35.82 -21.57
C GLN A 294 -26.56 34.77 -20.94
N ASP A 295 -26.39 33.51 -21.37
CA ASP A 295 -27.14 32.30 -20.96
C ASP A 295 -26.51 31.06 -21.67
N PHE A 296 -26.41 29.82 -21.17
CA PHE A 296 -27.09 29.12 -20.06
C PHE A 296 -26.19 28.18 -19.20
N TRP A 297 -24.85 28.24 -19.26
CA TRP A 297 -24.02 27.58 -18.23
C TRP A 297 -23.08 28.53 -17.48
N LEU A 298 -23.21 28.50 -16.15
CA LEU A 298 -22.45 29.24 -15.16
C LEU A 298 -22.43 28.36 -13.90
N HIS A 299 -21.26 27.97 -13.41
CA HIS A 299 -21.16 27.04 -12.29
C HIS A 299 -21.50 27.75 -10.96
N PRO A 300 -22.18 27.09 -9.99
CA PRO A 300 -22.74 27.76 -8.80
C PRO A 300 -21.77 28.57 -7.92
N CYS A 301 -20.47 28.24 -7.95
CA CYS A 301 -19.45 28.97 -7.19
C CYS A 301 -18.80 30.12 -7.96
N ASP A 302 -19.12 30.28 -9.24
CA ASP A 302 -18.44 31.21 -10.14
C ASP A 302 -19.10 32.60 -10.06
N CYS A 303 -18.31 33.65 -10.28
CA CYS A 303 -18.83 35.02 -10.27
C CYS A 303 -19.82 35.27 -11.40
N ALA A 304 -21.02 35.76 -11.06
CA ALA A 304 -22.09 36.00 -12.03
C ALA A 304 -21.78 37.19 -12.95
N PRO A 305 -21.62 37.00 -14.28
CA PRO A 305 -21.35 38.12 -15.17
C PRO A 305 -22.56 39.08 -15.25
N PRO A 306 -22.35 40.40 -15.47
CA PRO A 306 -23.43 41.39 -15.42
C PRO A 306 -24.52 41.19 -16.48
N ALA A 307 -24.19 40.53 -17.58
CA ALA A 307 -25.10 40.23 -18.68
C ALA A 307 -26.16 39.16 -18.37
N TRP A 308 -26.07 38.48 -17.22
CA TRP A 308 -27.09 37.55 -16.72
C TRP A 308 -28.11 38.25 -15.82
N GLY A 309 -27.65 39.20 -14.99
CA GLY A 309 -28.46 39.79 -13.92
C GLY A 309 -29.09 38.71 -13.04
N THR A 310 -30.42 38.71 -12.95
CA THR A 310 -31.22 37.75 -12.15
C THR A 310 -31.64 36.49 -12.91
N ASN A 311 -31.03 36.18 -14.06
CA ASN A 311 -31.43 35.04 -14.91
C ASN A 311 -30.70 33.74 -14.51
N PHE A 312 -31.39 32.61 -14.67
CA PHE A 312 -30.91 31.28 -14.30
C PHE A 312 -29.64 30.87 -15.08
N PRO A 313 -28.58 30.32 -14.43
CA PRO A 313 -28.57 29.70 -13.11
C PRO A 313 -28.02 30.60 -11.99
N VAL A 314 -28.05 31.92 -12.15
CA VAL A 314 -27.84 32.85 -11.03
C VAL A 314 -29.05 32.79 -10.09
N ASP A 315 -28.82 32.79 -8.78
CA ASP A 315 -29.83 33.05 -7.76
C ASP A 315 -30.19 34.56 -7.80
N PRO A 316 -31.46 34.93 -8.09
CA PRO A 316 -31.87 36.33 -8.22
C PRO A 316 -31.47 37.23 -7.04
N THR A 317 -31.35 36.69 -5.82
CA THR A 317 -31.01 37.46 -4.61
C THR A 317 -29.58 37.98 -4.60
N MET A 318 -28.68 37.41 -5.41
CA MET A 318 -27.25 37.77 -5.41
C MET A 318 -26.97 39.17 -5.97
N PHE A 319 -27.84 39.72 -6.83
CA PHE A 319 -27.67 41.04 -7.42
C PHE A 319 -28.29 42.19 -6.61
N GLU A 320 -29.17 41.91 -5.63
CA GLU A 320 -29.93 42.93 -4.88
C GLU A 320 -29.06 43.89 -4.04
N ASN A 321 -27.84 43.46 -3.70
CA ASN A 321 -26.94 44.18 -2.78
C ASN A 321 -25.68 44.76 -3.47
N LEU A 322 -25.63 44.77 -4.81
CA LEU A 322 -24.48 45.27 -5.57
C LEU A 322 -24.52 46.79 -5.80
N PRO A 323 -23.38 47.50 -5.77
CA PRO A 323 -23.35 48.92 -6.10
C PRO A 323 -23.78 49.17 -7.56
N ALA A 324 -24.60 50.19 -7.79
CA ALA A 324 -25.07 50.54 -9.14
C ALA A 324 -23.90 50.80 -10.10
N ASN A 325 -24.04 50.35 -11.35
CA ASN A 325 -23.02 50.40 -12.41
C ASN A 325 -21.67 49.70 -12.10
N SER A 326 -21.54 48.96 -10.99
CA SER A 326 -20.29 48.24 -10.65
C SER A 326 -19.96 47.07 -11.58
N SER A 327 -20.88 46.64 -12.45
CA SER A 327 -20.70 45.53 -13.38
C SER A 327 -20.19 44.25 -12.68
N ASN A 328 -20.71 43.99 -11.48
CA ASN A 328 -20.30 42.92 -10.56
C ASN A 328 -18.77 42.77 -10.38
N VAL A 329 -17.99 43.84 -10.59
CA VAL A 329 -16.55 43.89 -10.32
C VAL A 329 -16.32 45.05 -9.36
N TYR A 330 -16.38 44.74 -8.07
CA TYR A 330 -16.29 45.71 -6.99
C TYR A 330 -15.20 45.28 -6.02
N ILE A 331 -14.48 46.26 -5.45
CA ILE A 331 -13.73 45.97 -4.22
C ILE A 331 -14.80 45.85 -3.12
N PRO A 332 -14.91 44.71 -2.40
CA PRO A 332 -15.92 44.57 -1.37
C PRO A 332 -15.73 45.62 -0.28
N LEU A 333 -16.83 46.09 0.29
CA LEU A 333 -16.76 46.83 1.56
C LEU A 333 -16.10 45.92 2.61
N PRO A 334 -15.29 46.47 3.53
CA PRO A 334 -14.58 45.69 4.51
C PRO A 334 -15.54 44.86 5.38
N PHE A 335 -15.38 43.54 5.29
CA PHE A 335 -16.27 42.60 5.96
C PHE A 335 -15.72 42.23 7.34
N SER A 336 -16.62 42.10 8.31
CA SER A 336 -16.22 41.70 9.67
C SER A 336 -15.78 40.24 9.67
N ILE A 337 -14.56 40.00 10.15
CA ILE A 337 -14.01 38.68 10.43
C ILE A 337 -14.58 38.18 11.77
N VAL A 338 -14.58 39.07 12.76
CA VAL A 338 -15.02 38.78 14.13
C VAL A 338 -15.31 40.08 14.88
N THR A 339 -16.31 40.03 15.76
CA THR A 339 -16.75 41.16 16.59
C THR A 339 -16.47 40.89 18.07
N GLY A 340 -16.26 41.95 18.86
CA GLY A 340 -15.95 41.88 20.29
C GLY A 340 -14.46 41.97 20.61
N GLN A 341 -13.93 41.03 21.38
CA GLN A 341 -12.61 41.13 22.03
C GLN A 341 -11.45 40.51 21.22
N LEU A 342 -11.60 40.33 19.90
CA LEU A 342 -10.67 39.58 19.05
C LEU A 342 -10.07 40.48 17.96
N VAL A 343 -8.75 40.41 17.81
CA VAL A 343 -7.94 41.31 16.97
C VAL A 343 -6.71 40.58 16.39
N CYS A 344 -6.10 41.12 15.33
CA CYS A 344 -4.86 40.56 14.77
C CYS A 344 -3.67 40.75 15.75
N PRO A 345 -2.66 39.85 15.75
CA PRO A 345 -1.47 39.97 16.59
C PRO A 345 -0.74 41.31 16.42
N SER A 346 -0.27 41.88 17.52
CA SER A 346 0.47 43.16 17.53
C SER A 346 1.76 43.13 16.69
N ARG A 347 2.33 41.94 16.39
CA ARG A 347 3.46 41.78 15.45
C ARG A 347 3.11 42.06 13.97
N GLN A 348 1.82 42.16 13.65
CA GLN A 348 1.30 42.52 12.34
C GLN A 348 0.70 43.93 12.31
N LEU A 349 0.70 44.64 13.44
CA LEU A 349 0.35 46.05 13.50
C LEU A 349 1.35 46.86 12.64
N LEU A 350 0.90 47.90 11.95
CA LEU A 350 1.82 48.80 11.25
C LEU A 350 2.67 49.57 12.27
N GLU A 351 3.93 49.82 11.94
CA GLU A 351 4.91 50.32 12.91
C GLU A 351 4.79 51.84 13.13
N GLY A 352 5.02 52.28 14.37
CA GLY A 352 4.91 53.70 14.76
C GLY A 352 3.49 54.25 14.78
N ALA A 353 3.35 55.58 14.62
CA ALA A 353 2.08 56.30 14.67
C ALA A 353 1.12 56.02 13.49
N VAL A 354 1.47 55.09 12.59
CA VAL A 354 0.61 54.66 11.48
C VAL A 354 -0.32 53.52 11.93
N GLY A 355 0.09 52.69 12.89
CA GLY A 355 -0.63 51.47 13.27
C GLY A 355 -1.77 51.65 14.27
N VAL A 356 -1.80 52.72 15.07
CA VAL A 356 -2.85 52.96 16.08
C VAL A 356 -3.24 54.43 16.07
N HIS A 357 -4.55 54.70 16.01
CA HIS A 357 -5.12 56.05 16.07
C HIS A 357 -6.16 56.08 17.18
N PHE A 358 -6.23 57.17 17.94
CA PHE A 358 -7.21 57.38 19.01
C PHE A 358 -8.09 58.57 18.66
N GLN A 359 -9.34 58.56 19.10
CA GLN A 359 -10.24 59.71 18.98
C GLN A 359 -9.67 60.94 19.71
N SER A 360 -9.83 62.13 19.11
CA SER A 360 -9.46 63.41 19.71
C SER A 360 -10.71 64.21 20.10
N GLU A 361 -10.53 65.38 20.73
CA GLU A 361 -11.63 66.30 21.02
C GLU A 361 -12.06 67.12 19.77
N GLU A 362 -11.26 67.09 18.69
CA GLU A 362 -11.48 67.87 17.46
C GLU A 362 -12.01 67.00 16.30
N GLU A 363 -11.69 65.70 16.26
CA GLU A 363 -12.23 64.73 15.29
C GLU A 363 -12.79 63.49 16.02
N ALA A 364 -14.06 63.17 15.76
CA ALA A 364 -14.63 61.87 16.08
C ALA A 364 -14.03 60.79 15.16
N LEU A 365 -13.76 59.59 15.70
CA LEU A 365 -13.07 58.52 14.98
C LEU A 365 -14.05 57.39 14.65
N GLU A 366 -14.75 57.52 13.52
CA GLU A 366 -15.74 56.58 13.05
C GLU A 366 -15.11 55.41 12.27
N ARG A 367 -15.91 54.37 12.00
CA ARG A 367 -15.46 53.16 11.29
C ARG A 367 -15.02 53.45 9.85
N SER A 368 -15.64 54.45 9.21
CA SER A 368 -15.24 55.00 7.90
C SER A 368 -13.82 55.56 7.90
N ASP A 369 -13.40 56.17 9.00
CA ASP A 369 -12.10 56.84 9.09
C ASP A 369 -10.99 55.81 9.29
N CYS A 370 -11.29 54.72 10.01
CA CYS A 370 -10.46 53.52 10.00
C CYS A 370 -10.32 52.90 8.60
N GLU A 371 -11.43 52.76 7.88
CA GLU A 371 -11.44 52.23 6.52
C GLU A 371 -10.59 53.09 5.57
N ALA A 372 -10.75 54.42 5.64
CA ALA A 372 -9.99 55.38 4.84
C ALA A 372 -8.49 55.34 5.17
N ARG A 373 -8.12 55.46 6.46
CA ARG A 373 -6.73 55.40 6.93
C ARG A 373 -6.08 54.05 6.61
N CYS A 374 -6.83 52.94 6.63
CA CYS A 374 -6.34 51.68 6.09
C CYS A 374 -6.16 51.76 4.58
N ARG A 375 -7.16 52.20 3.81
CA ARG A 375 -7.15 52.26 2.34
C ARG A 375 -5.94 53.02 1.79
N GLU A 376 -5.58 54.15 2.39
CA GLU A 376 -4.41 54.96 2.01
C GLU A 376 -3.07 54.25 2.23
N GLN A 377 -2.96 53.41 3.27
CA GLN A 377 -1.75 52.66 3.57
C GLN A 377 -1.73 51.36 2.75
N GLU A 378 -0.97 51.28 1.66
CA GLU A 378 -0.89 50.07 0.81
C GLU A 378 -0.58 48.79 1.61
N ALA A 379 0.24 48.92 2.65
CA ALA A 379 0.61 47.83 3.55
C ALA A 379 -0.50 47.40 4.53
N CYS A 380 -1.65 48.07 4.60
CA CYS A 380 -2.77 47.70 5.49
C CYS A 380 -3.72 46.70 4.80
N ALA A 381 -3.79 45.47 5.31
CA ALA A 381 -4.69 44.41 4.81
C ALA A 381 -5.89 44.15 5.75
N PHE A 382 -5.81 44.60 7.00
CA PHE A 382 -6.86 44.44 8.01
C PHE A 382 -6.90 45.69 8.90
N PHE A 383 -8.08 46.06 9.38
CA PHE A 383 -8.22 47.08 10.41
C PHE A 383 -9.19 46.65 11.51
N TRP A 384 -9.06 47.24 12.69
CA TRP A 384 -9.97 47.05 13.81
C TRP A 384 -10.48 48.42 14.28
N HIS A 385 -11.79 48.52 14.51
CA HIS A 385 -12.45 49.71 15.05
C HIS A 385 -13.28 49.32 16.27
N GLY A 386 -13.18 50.09 17.34
CA GLY A 386 -13.95 49.85 18.56
C GLY A 386 -13.49 50.69 19.73
N THR A 387 -13.94 50.35 20.92
CA THR A 387 -13.47 51.01 22.15
C THR A 387 -12.36 50.21 22.81
N GLN A 388 -11.28 50.89 23.18
CA GLN A 388 -10.22 50.38 24.04
C GLN A 388 -10.22 51.21 25.33
N HIS A 389 -10.46 50.57 26.48
CA HIS A 389 -10.58 51.25 27.79
C HIS A 389 -11.57 52.44 27.81
N GLY A 390 -12.61 52.41 26.97
CA GLY A 390 -13.62 53.48 26.86
C GLY A 390 -13.30 54.60 25.85
N ALA A 391 -12.12 54.58 25.21
CA ALA A 391 -11.77 55.50 24.13
C ALA A 391 -11.89 54.82 22.76
N THR A 392 -12.55 55.47 21.80
CA THR A 392 -12.65 54.95 20.42
C THR A 392 -11.26 54.92 19.79
N THR A 393 -10.88 53.77 19.27
CA THR A 393 -9.52 53.45 18.85
C THR A 393 -9.55 52.68 17.54
N CYS A 394 -8.69 53.10 16.61
CA CYS A 394 -8.42 52.41 15.36
C CYS A 394 -7.10 51.66 15.41
N ARG A 395 -7.01 50.46 14.83
CA ARG A 395 -5.76 49.73 14.64
C ARG A 395 -5.62 49.20 13.22
N LEU A 396 -4.45 49.38 12.60
CA LEU A 396 -4.16 49.01 11.20
C LEU A 396 -3.08 47.92 11.14
N PHE A 397 -3.32 46.86 10.37
CA PHE A 397 -2.47 45.67 10.33
C PHE A 397 -2.09 45.24 8.90
N ARG A 398 -0.85 44.77 8.73
CA ARG A 398 -0.33 44.20 7.46
C ARG A 398 -0.73 42.75 7.20
N GLY A 399 -1.25 42.07 8.22
CA GLY A 399 -1.60 40.65 8.13
C GLY A 399 -2.38 40.19 9.35
N CYS A 400 -3.04 39.04 9.22
CA CYS A 400 -3.77 38.41 10.31
C CYS A 400 -3.50 36.90 10.30
N ASP A 401 -2.28 36.52 10.68
CA ASP A 401 -1.82 35.12 10.65
C ASP A 401 -2.48 34.24 11.72
N ASN A 402 -3.07 34.86 12.74
CA ASN A 402 -3.84 34.27 13.85
C ASN A 402 -4.87 35.32 14.33
N LEU A 403 -5.81 34.92 15.20
CA LEU A 403 -6.64 35.85 15.98
C LEU A 403 -6.23 35.80 17.45
N VAL A 404 -6.12 36.95 18.10
CA VAL A 404 -5.70 37.10 19.51
C VAL A 404 -6.82 37.79 20.29
N ARG A 405 -7.08 37.32 21.51
CA ARG A 405 -8.02 37.99 22.43
C ARG A 405 -7.29 39.02 23.27
N GLU A 406 -7.64 40.29 23.14
CA GLU A 406 -7.17 41.36 24.02
C GLU A 406 -8.30 41.79 24.97
N PHE A 407 -8.04 41.74 26.28
CA PHE A 407 -9.03 42.18 27.28
C PHE A 407 -9.09 43.71 27.34
N SER A 408 -10.30 44.26 27.48
CA SER A 408 -10.61 45.71 27.40
C SER A 408 -10.56 46.33 26.01
N LEU A 409 -10.49 45.52 24.94
CA LEU A 409 -10.93 45.90 23.59
C LEU A 409 -12.33 45.34 23.35
N GLU A 410 -13.20 46.14 22.74
CA GLU A 410 -14.51 45.69 22.25
C GLU A 410 -14.86 46.43 20.94
N GLY A 411 -14.90 45.69 19.83
CA GLY A 411 -15.01 46.24 18.48
C GLY A 411 -14.93 45.20 17.37
N ASP A 412 -14.93 45.66 16.12
CA ASP A 412 -15.00 44.83 14.92
C ASP A 412 -13.64 44.73 14.23
N LEU A 413 -13.14 43.49 14.05
CA LEU A 413 -12.00 43.21 13.19
C LEU A 413 -12.48 43.01 11.75
N GLN A 414 -11.90 43.77 10.83
CA GLN A 414 -12.34 43.88 9.44
C GLN A 414 -11.23 43.40 8.50
N ALA A 415 -11.59 42.57 7.52
CA ALA A 415 -10.75 42.35 6.35
C ALA A 415 -10.84 43.56 5.44
N MET A 416 -9.71 44.07 4.94
CA MET A 416 -9.69 45.14 3.93
C MET A 416 -9.25 44.55 2.58
N PRO A 417 -10.18 43.95 1.80
CA PRO A 417 -9.84 43.43 0.48
C PRO A 417 -9.40 44.58 -0.43
N ARG A 418 -8.23 44.43 -1.05
CA ARG A 418 -7.68 45.39 -2.04
C ARG A 418 -7.83 44.94 -3.48
N THR A 419 -8.06 43.64 -3.68
CA THR A 419 -8.34 43.03 -4.98
C THR A 419 -9.82 43.21 -5.34
N PRO A 420 -10.15 43.64 -6.57
CA PRO A 420 -11.51 43.54 -7.07
C PRO A 420 -12.04 42.11 -6.93
N SER A 421 -13.31 41.99 -6.58
CA SER A 421 -14.03 40.74 -6.37
C SER A 421 -15.44 40.86 -6.96
N CYS A 422 -16.22 39.79 -6.86
CA CYS A 422 -17.46 39.64 -7.59
C CYS A 422 -18.40 38.70 -6.82
N ALA A 423 -19.72 38.93 -6.92
CA ALA A 423 -20.73 38.07 -6.32
C ALA A 423 -20.88 36.76 -7.11
N ILE A 424 -20.91 35.64 -6.40
CA ILE A 424 -21.06 34.29 -6.97
C ILE A 424 -22.50 34.01 -7.42
N SER A 425 -22.68 33.03 -8.30
CA SER A 425 -23.96 32.76 -8.98
C SER A 425 -25.02 32.13 -8.07
N ASP A 426 -24.71 31.06 -7.33
CA ASP A 426 -25.64 30.41 -6.38
C ASP A 426 -24.87 29.89 -5.15
N ALA A 427 -24.86 30.70 -4.10
CA ALA A 427 -24.08 30.44 -2.89
C ALA A 427 -24.53 29.18 -2.12
N ALA A 428 -25.81 28.80 -2.21
CA ALA A 428 -26.37 27.65 -1.50
C ALA A 428 -26.02 26.34 -2.21
N LYS A 429 -26.13 26.32 -3.53
CA LYS A 429 -25.82 25.17 -4.39
C LYS A 429 -24.32 25.00 -4.57
N CYS A 430 -23.54 26.09 -4.59
CA CYS A 430 -22.08 26.06 -4.47
C CYS A 430 -21.64 25.28 -3.21
N TRP A 431 -22.23 25.60 -2.06
CA TRP A 431 -21.95 24.92 -0.80
C TRP A 431 -22.33 23.43 -0.84
N ALA A 432 -23.50 23.09 -1.39
CA ALA A 432 -23.94 21.71 -1.54
C ALA A 432 -23.06 20.87 -2.49
N THR A 433 -22.52 21.48 -3.55
CA THR A 433 -21.73 20.79 -4.58
C THR A 433 -20.25 20.63 -4.20
N THR A 434 -19.65 21.63 -3.53
CA THR A 434 -18.20 21.63 -3.22
C THR A 434 -17.86 21.29 -1.78
N LEU A 435 -18.83 21.40 -0.85
CA LEU A 435 -18.67 21.22 0.60
C LEU A 435 -17.55 22.09 1.22
N ARG A 436 -17.14 23.18 0.56
CA ARG A 436 -16.06 24.07 0.98
C ARG A 436 -16.35 25.52 0.59
N ARG A 437 -16.04 26.46 1.49
CA ARG A 437 -15.87 27.88 1.15
C ARG A 437 -14.39 28.15 0.85
N SER A 438 -13.90 27.70 -0.31
CA SER A 438 -12.49 27.84 -0.71
C SER A 438 -12.27 28.97 -1.74
N PHE A 439 -12.72 30.19 -1.41
CA PHE A 439 -12.49 31.40 -2.20
C PHE A 439 -12.11 32.59 -1.32
N LEU A 440 -10.81 32.89 -1.24
CA LEU A 440 -10.29 34.21 -0.82
C LEU A 440 -8.94 34.59 -1.47
N THR A 441 -8.18 33.65 -2.06
CA THR A 441 -6.85 33.95 -2.63
C THR A 441 -6.53 33.16 -3.92
N THR A 442 -7.12 33.57 -5.05
CA THR A 442 -6.57 33.25 -6.39
C THR A 442 -6.78 34.45 -7.31
N ALA A 443 -5.80 35.35 -7.36
CA ALA A 443 -5.87 36.56 -8.18
C ALA A 443 -5.27 36.31 -9.58
N TYR A 444 -5.94 36.78 -10.62
CA TYR A 444 -5.47 36.73 -12.01
C TYR A 444 -5.05 38.14 -12.46
N ARG A 445 -3.80 38.31 -12.92
CA ARG A 445 -3.39 39.47 -13.73
C ARG A 445 -2.38 39.06 -14.79
N ALA A 446 -2.51 39.70 -15.95
CA ALA A 446 -1.66 39.49 -17.13
C ALA A 446 -0.57 40.56 -17.24
N GLY A 447 0.50 40.23 -17.97
CA GLY A 447 1.67 41.08 -18.20
C GLY A 447 2.91 40.21 -18.28
N GLY A 448 3.36 39.91 -19.50
CA GLY A 448 4.46 38.96 -19.72
C GLY A 448 5.83 39.62 -19.76
N GLU A 449 6.62 39.42 -18.70
CA GLU A 449 8.09 39.48 -18.73
C GLU A 449 8.64 38.51 -17.67
N LEU A 450 9.87 38.02 -17.84
CA LEU A 450 10.45 36.93 -17.04
C LEU A 450 11.61 37.42 -16.16
N PRO A 451 11.42 37.56 -14.84
CA PRO A 451 12.50 37.57 -13.86
C PRO A 451 12.82 36.14 -13.36
N THR A 452 14.07 35.94 -12.97
CA THR A 452 14.65 34.68 -12.46
C THR A 452 14.02 34.15 -11.16
N GLU A 453 14.21 32.86 -10.91
CA GLU A 453 13.67 32.09 -9.78
C GLU A 453 13.86 32.71 -8.38
N THR A 454 12.78 32.73 -7.60
CA THR A 454 12.80 32.36 -6.17
C THR A 454 11.52 31.59 -5.83
N GLY A 455 11.58 30.25 -5.86
CA GLY A 455 10.39 29.39 -5.73
C GLY A 455 10.15 28.79 -4.34
N THR A 456 8.94 28.27 -4.13
CA THR A 456 8.70 27.19 -3.17
C THR A 456 9.48 25.94 -3.62
N PRO A 457 10.18 25.23 -2.71
CA PRO A 457 11.15 24.22 -3.12
C PRO A 457 10.52 22.93 -3.64
N SER A 458 10.77 22.62 -4.92
CA SER A 458 10.53 21.30 -5.51
C SER A 458 11.49 20.24 -4.94
N LEU A 459 11.07 18.97 -4.95
CA LEU A 459 11.92 17.87 -4.50
C LEU A 459 13.12 17.66 -5.44
N PRO A 460 14.35 17.50 -4.92
CA PRO A 460 15.50 17.13 -5.75
C PRO A 460 15.36 15.67 -6.24
N PRO A 461 15.71 15.39 -7.52
CA PRO A 461 15.66 14.03 -8.07
C PRO A 461 16.60 13.08 -7.32
N LYS A 462 16.23 11.79 -7.26
CA LYS A 462 17.00 10.77 -6.55
C LYS A 462 18.33 10.47 -7.28
N PRO A 463 19.49 10.56 -6.59
CA PRO A 463 20.77 10.05 -7.11
C PRO A 463 20.76 8.52 -7.30
N ALA A 464 21.78 8.02 -7.99
CA ALA A 464 22.08 6.58 -8.03
C ALA A 464 22.30 6.01 -6.62
N ASP A 465 21.95 4.74 -6.42
CA ASP A 465 22.20 4.04 -5.15
C ASP A 465 23.71 3.74 -4.97
N PRO A 466 24.20 3.59 -3.72
CA PRO A 466 25.61 3.32 -3.43
C PRO A 466 26.14 2.02 -4.10
N PRO A 467 27.44 1.98 -4.48
CA PRO A 467 27.97 0.92 -5.33
C PRO A 467 27.92 -0.46 -4.65
N ALA A 468 27.24 -1.42 -5.27
CA ALA A 468 27.00 -2.74 -4.70
C ALA A 468 28.25 -3.65 -4.64
N GLU A 469 29.28 -3.39 -5.47
CA GLU A 469 30.48 -4.23 -5.51
C GLU A 469 31.28 -4.14 -4.21
N GLY A 470 31.56 -5.27 -3.58
CA GLY A 470 32.31 -5.35 -2.33
C GLY A 470 31.59 -4.78 -1.10
N MET A 471 30.30 -4.46 -1.19
CA MET A 471 29.50 -4.02 -0.04
C MET A 471 29.31 -5.19 0.94
N ILE A 472 29.40 -4.92 2.25
CA ILE A 472 29.36 -5.90 3.35
C ILE A 472 28.10 -5.74 4.21
N ALA A 473 27.74 -4.49 4.46
CA ALA A 473 26.59 -4.14 5.26
C ALA A 473 25.94 -2.86 4.75
N TRP A 474 24.61 -2.84 4.77
CA TRP A 474 23.81 -1.65 4.51
C TRP A 474 22.61 -1.67 5.45
N TYR A 475 22.69 -0.83 6.49
CA TYR A 475 21.68 -0.63 7.51
C TYR A 475 20.89 0.62 7.13
N LYS A 476 19.81 0.42 6.36
CA LYS A 476 18.99 1.49 5.77
C LYS A 476 18.14 2.21 6.81
N SER A 477 18.00 3.52 6.67
CA SER A 477 17.23 4.36 7.58
C SER A 477 15.79 3.87 7.79
N GLU A 478 15.09 3.50 6.72
CA GLU A 478 13.76 2.86 6.73
C GLU A 478 13.64 1.72 7.76
N ASP A 479 14.65 0.84 7.78
CA ASP A 479 14.70 -0.40 8.55
C ASP A 479 15.26 -0.23 9.98
N ALA A 480 15.56 1.00 10.41
CA ALA A 480 16.24 1.25 11.68
C ALA A 480 15.38 0.84 12.89
N GLY A 481 15.97 0.07 13.83
CA GLY A 481 15.29 -0.46 15.00
C GLY A 481 16.20 -1.09 16.05
N SER A 482 15.62 -1.58 17.15
CA SER A 482 16.35 -2.29 18.22
C SER A 482 17.04 -3.56 17.71
N VAL A 483 16.46 -4.19 16.67
CA VAL A 483 17.15 -5.02 15.69
C VAL A 483 17.08 -4.27 14.36
N TRP A 484 18.20 -4.17 13.64
CA TRP A 484 18.32 -3.48 12.36
C TRP A 484 18.88 -4.45 11.33
N ASN A 485 18.10 -4.75 10.29
CA ASN A 485 18.49 -5.74 9.29
C ASN A 485 19.53 -5.19 8.32
N ASN A 486 20.47 -6.04 7.92
CA ASN A 486 21.40 -5.76 6.84
C ASN A 486 20.73 -6.04 5.48
N ALA A 487 20.68 -5.07 4.58
CA ALA A 487 20.12 -5.24 3.23
C ALA A 487 21.04 -6.02 2.26
N VAL A 488 22.30 -6.30 2.64
CA VAL A 488 23.29 -7.01 1.79
C VAL A 488 23.27 -8.52 2.06
N SER A 489 22.77 -9.30 1.11
CA SER A 489 22.49 -10.75 1.28
C SER A 489 23.63 -11.71 0.91
N ARG A 490 24.89 -11.25 0.88
CA ARG A 490 26.05 -12.06 0.41
C ARG A 490 27.11 -12.36 1.46
N HIS A 491 27.03 -11.79 2.67
CA HIS A 491 28.12 -11.84 3.65
C HIS A 491 27.65 -12.24 5.06
N THR A 492 28.61 -12.64 5.90
CA THR A 492 28.38 -13.19 7.26
C THR A 492 28.01 -12.14 8.33
N SER A 493 27.68 -10.92 7.90
CA SER A 493 27.28 -9.78 8.72
C SER A 493 25.88 -10.00 9.31
N LYS A 494 25.83 -10.34 10.60
CA LYS A 494 24.58 -10.49 11.38
C LYS A 494 23.84 -9.16 11.45
N ALA A 495 22.50 -9.19 11.50
CA ALA A 495 21.68 -8.02 11.78
C ALA A 495 22.16 -7.30 13.06
N GLY A 496 22.19 -5.96 13.02
CA GLY A 496 22.57 -5.12 14.14
C GLY A 496 21.55 -5.24 15.28
N ARG A 497 22.01 -5.15 16.52
CA ARG A 497 21.16 -5.31 17.71
C ARG A 497 21.59 -4.39 18.84
N CYS A 498 20.63 -3.94 19.64
CA CYS A 498 20.90 -3.42 20.98
C CYS A 498 21.69 -4.44 21.81
N ALA A 499 22.62 -3.95 22.63
CA ALA A 499 23.51 -4.77 23.45
C ALA A 499 23.45 -4.45 24.96
N LYS A 500 22.89 -3.29 25.36
CA LYS A 500 22.71 -2.86 26.76
C LYS A 500 21.74 -1.68 26.82
N ASP A 501 20.88 -1.62 27.85
CA ASP A 501 19.89 -0.54 28.10
C ASP A 501 18.93 -0.29 26.89
N THR A 502 18.03 0.69 26.94
CA THR A 502 17.00 0.90 25.92
C THR A 502 17.51 1.68 24.70
N VAL A 503 17.42 1.09 23.49
CA VAL A 503 17.61 1.81 22.22
C VAL A 503 16.26 2.03 21.54
N THR A 504 16.01 3.25 21.05
CA THR A 504 14.69 3.71 20.60
C THR A 504 14.68 4.07 19.11
N ARG A 505 13.65 3.63 18.36
CA ARG A 505 13.40 4.14 17.00
C ARG A 505 12.73 5.52 17.09
N ARG A 506 13.10 6.42 16.18
CA ARG A 506 12.58 7.79 16.06
C ARG A 506 12.26 8.12 14.60
N VAL A 507 11.38 9.10 14.43
CA VAL A 507 11.10 9.78 13.16
C VAL A 507 11.01 11.27 13.47
N ALA A 508 11.89 12.10 12.88
CA ALA A 508 11.88 13.55 13.07
C ALA A 508 12.59 14.27 11.92
N ALA A 509 12.22 15.53 11.68
CA ALA A 509 12.94 16.46 10.82
C ALA A 509 13.84 17.39 11.65
N GLY A 510 14.57 18.31 11.00
CA GLY A 510 15.47 19.25 11.64
C GLY A 510 16.87 18.67 11.88
N TYR A 511 17.72 19.43 12.58
CA TYR A 511 19.14 19.10 12.80
C TYR A 511 19.89 18.77 11.49
N GLY A 512 19.67 19.56 10.43
CA GLY A 512 20.24 19.32 9.09
C GLY A 512 19.48 18.34 8.20
N ALA A 513 18.31 17.82 8.62
CA ALA A 513 17.36 17.13 7.74
C ALA A 513 16.18 18.05 7.39
N ASP A 514 15.94 18.27 6.09
CA ASP A 514 14.85 19.14 5.60
C ASP A 514 13.47 18.49 5.79
N ARG A 515 13.43 17.16 5.90
CA ARG A 515 12.22 16.33 6.01
C ARG A 515 12.37 15.23 7.06
N PRO A 516 11.27 14.59 7.51
CA PRO A 516 11.34 13.53 8.52
C PRO A 516 12.20 12.33 8.08
N VAL A 517 13.22 12.02 8.88
CA VAL A 517 14.08 10.86 8.69
C VAL A 517 13.88 9.82 9.79
N THR A 518 13.99 8.55 9.44
CA THR A 518 13.95 7.43 10.40
C THR A 518 15.34 7.21 11.00
N TYR A 519 15.45 7.03 12.32
CA TYR A 519 16.73 6.73 12.96
C TYR A 519 16.56 5.93 14.26
N ILE A 520 17.67 5.39 14.77
CA ILE A 520 17.76 4.91 16.15
C ILE A 520 18.52 5.90 17.04
N GLN A 521 18.08 6.02 18.29
CA GLN A 521 18.63 6.90 19.31
C GLN A 521 18.78 6.13 20.63
N GLY A 522 19.93 6.30 21.28
CA GLY A 522 20.23 5.74 22.61
C GLY A 522 20.95 6.75 23.50
N SER A 523 20.96 6.47 24.79
CA SER A 523 21.73 7.25 25.76
C SER A 523 23.19 6.82 25.81
N LYS A 524 24.02 7.54 26.57
CA LYS A 524 25.38 7.14 26.96
C LYS A 524 25.45 5.75 27.61
N ASP A 525 24.38 5.33 28.29
CA ASP A 525 24.29 4.03 28.97
C ASP A 525 23.85 2.91 28.00
N SER A 526 23.26 3.28 26.86
CA SER A 526 22.73 2.40 25.82
C SER A 526 23.79 2.00 24.78
N GLN A 527 23.97 0.70 24.55
CA GLN A 527 24.94 0.14 23.61
C GLN A 527 24.27 -0.53 22.42
N TYR A 528 24.94 -0.52 21.27
CA TYR A 528 24.51 -1.19 20.05
C TYR A 528 25.68 -1.92 19.38
N ARG A 529 25.41 -3.05 18.72
CA ARG A 529 26.40 -3.92 18.07
C ARG A 529 25.95 -4.26 16.66
N PHE A 530 26.77 -3.96 15.66
CA PHE A 530 26.53 -4.31 14.26
C PHE A 530 27.30 -5.56 13.81
N GLY A 531 28.12 -6.14 14.68
CA GLY A 531 28.95 -7.30 14.38
C GLY A 531 30.16 -6.97 13.49
N GLY A 532 30.78 -8.02 12.93
CA GLY A 532 32.02 -7.97 12.16
C GLY A 532 31.91 -7.36 10.76
N ILE A 533 31.50 -6.09 10.67
CA ILE A 533 31.28 -5.39 9.39
C ILE A 533 32.49 -4.54 8.94
N LEU A 534 33.56 -4.47 9.75
CA LEU A 534 34.78 -3.72 9.43
C LEU A 534 35.90 -4.69 9.02
N ARG A 535 36.32 -4.60 7.76
CA ARG A 535 37.27 -5.54 7.13
C ARG A 535 38.72 -5.01 7.16
N PRO A 536 39.73 -5.88 6.98
CA PRO A 536 41.15 -5.50 6.87
C PRO A 536 41.42 -4.26 6.03
N SER A 537 40.90 -4.25 4.80
CA SER A 537 40.63 -3.03 4.03
C SER A 537 39.12 -2.78 4.03
N HIS A 538 38.71 -1.53 4.24
CA HIS A 538 37.31 -1.15 4.20
C HIS A 538 37.09 0.30 3.78
N THR A 539 35.85 0.57 3.39
CA THR A 539 35.26 1.91 3.35
C THR A 539 34.01 1.88 4.22
N ILE A 540 33.72 2.95 4.93
CA ILE A 540 32.48 3.14 5.70
C ILE A 540 31.87 4.51 5.36
N CYS A 541 30.56 4.51 5.13
CA CYS A 541 29.74 5.71 5.07
C CYS A 541 28.65 5.63 6.14
N SER A 542 28.32 6.72 6.80
CA SER A 542 27.26 6.74 7.83
C SER A 542 26.64 8.11 8.03
N ILE A 543 25.35 8.15 8.38
CA ILE A 543 24.66 9.35 8.87
C ILE A 543 24.47 9.23 10.39
N THR A 544 25.06 10.13 11.16
CA THR A 544 25.08 10.10 12.64
C THR A 544 25.04 11.51 13.23
N ARG A 545 24.59 11.65 14.49
CA ARG A 545 24.64 12.92 15.26
C ARG A 545 24.72 12.71 16.77
N TYR A 546 25.32 13.66 17.48
CA TYR A 546 25.12 13.80 18.93
C TYR A 546 23.67 14.21 19.24
N THR A 547 23.15 13.83 20.42
CA THR A 547 21.82 14.28 20.89
C THR A 547 21.86 15.12 22.17
N GLN A 548 23.05 15.29 22.77
CA GLN A 548 23.36 16.29 23.80
C GLN A 548 24.79 16.81 23.57
N GLY A 549 25.09 18.05 23.96
CA GLY A 549 26.43 18.65 23.83
C GLY A 549 27.46 18.02 24.79
N GLY A 550 28.75 18.16 24.49
CA GLY A 550 29.85 17.56 25.25
C GLY A 550 30.08 16.07 24.99
N GLY A 551 29.55 15.53 23.89
CA GLY A 551 29.62 14.10 23.57
C GLY A 551 31.00 13.60 23.14
N ASP A 552 31.36 12.37 23.53
CA ASP A 552 32.62 11.72 23.12
C ASP A 552 32.51 11.03 21.75
N ARG A 553 32.25 9.72 21.69
CA ARG A 553 32.35 8.87 20.50
C ARG A 553 31.06 8.09 20.25
N ILE A 554 30.53 8.17 19.04
CA ILE A 554 29.39 7.32 18.63
C ILE A 554 29.91 5.98 18.11
N LEU A 555 30.31 5.93 16.84
CA LEU A 555 30.79 4.71 16.18
C LEU A 555 32.23 4.40 16.61
N GLN A 556 32.42 3.24 17.23
CA GLN A 556 33.70 2.76 17.77
C GLN A 556 33.86 1.25 17.54
N MET A 557 35.09 0.72 17.59
CA MET A 557 35.30 -0.73 17.40
C MET A 557 35.09 -1.55 18.69
N GLY A 558 34.87 -2.85 18.53
CA GLY A 558 34.45 -3.75 19.61
C GLY A 558 35.53 -4.33 20.53
N ASN A 559 36.81 -4.26 20.17
CA ASN A 559 37.91 -4.99 20.82
C ASN A 559 38.82 -4.07 21.65
N ASP A 560 39.05 -4.43 22.91
CA ASP A 560 39.92 -3.70 23.82
C ASP A 560 41.38 -3.67 23.30
N GLY A 561 41.98 -2.48 23.28
CA GLY A 561 43.37 -2.26 22.86
C GLY A 561 43.59 -1.74 21.44
N LYS A 562 42.55 -1.64 20.59
CA LYS A 562 42.64 -1.03 19.25
C LYS A 562 41.79 0.25 19.18
N ASN A 563 42.40 1.39 18.84
CA ASN A 563 41.73 2.68 18.80
C ASN A 563 41.13 2.97 17.41
N TRP A 564 39.81 3.07 17.29
CA TRP A 564 39.13 3.45 16.05
C TRP A 564 37.82 4.18 16.36
N LEU A 565 37.52 5.22 15.58
CA LEU A 565 36.26 5.95 15.63
C LEU A 565 35.88 6.51 14.25
N HIS A 566 34.58 6.69 14.02
CA HIS A 566 34.04 7.31 12.81
C HIS A 566 32.95 8.34 13.16
N GLY A 567 32.94 9.46 12.46
CA GLY A 567 31.98 10.56 12.61
C GLY A 567 32.26 11.54 13.76
N HIS A 568 32.58 11.07 14.97
CA HIS A 568 32.35 11.84 16.21
C HIS A 568 33.48 11.69 17.25
N TRP A 569 34.04 12.81 17.73
CA TRP A 569 35.01 12.86 18.85
C TRP A 569 34.98 14.19 19.63
N LYS A 570 34.79 14.15 20.95
CA LYS A 570 34.91 15.30 21.89
C LYS A 570 34.19 16.58 21.43
N GLY A 571 32.90 16.47 21.11
CA GLY A 571 32.07 17.56 20.63
C GLY A 571 32.39 18.00 19.19
N SER A 572 33.33 17.35 18.50
CA SER A 572 33.64 17.61 17.09
C SER A 572 33.01 16.53 16.22
N VAL A 573 32.28 16.96 15.19
CA VAL A 573 31.61 16.08 14.21
C VAL A 573 32.32 16.10 12.85
N GLY A 574 32.09 15.07 12.03
CA GLY A 574 32.87 14.81 10.81
C GLY A 574 34.27 14.24 11.07
N VAL A 575 34.55 13.72 12.27
CA VAL A 575 35.90 13.30 12.70
C VAL A 575 36.09 11.79 12.57
N ALA A 576 37.24 11.34 12.04
CA ALA A 576 37.62 9.93 11.96
C ALA A 576 39.09 9.68 12.37
N PHE A 577 39.31 8.61 13.14
CA PHE A 577 40.63 8.09 13.51
C PHE A 577 40.65 6.58 13.28
N TYR A 578 41.55 6.10 12.42
CA TYR A 578 41.61 4.68 12.04
C TYR A 578 42.94 4.06 12.50
N LYS A 579 42.85 3.24 13.57
CA LYS A 579 43.90 2.39 14.16
C LYS A 579 45.08 3.15 14.77
N ASP A 580 45.87 3.81 13.94
CA ASP A 580 47.17 4.40 14.29
C ASP A 580 47.24 5.90 13.92
N ALA A 581 46.32 6.41 13.10
CA ALA A 581 46.35 7.78 12.58
C ALA A 581 44.97 8.45 12.53
N TRP A 582 44.97 9.77 12.72
CA TRP A 582 43.84 10.65 12.42
C TRP A 582 43.63 10.72 10.90
N LEU A 583 42.48 10.26 10.41
CA LEU A 583 42.15 10.36 8.99
C LEU A 583 41.80 11.80 8.64
N THR A 584 40.91 12.42 9.42
CA THR A 584 40.52 13.84 9.34
C THR A 584 41.23 14.66 10.41
N LYS A 585 41.03 15.99 10.46
CA LYS A 585 41.37 16.76 11.67
C LYS A 585 40.57 16.24 12.88
N ASN A 586 41.19 16.29 14.06
CA ASN A 586 40.59 15.95 15.35
C ASN A 586 39.82 17.12 15.99
N GLU A 587 40.10 18.35 15.57
CA GLU A 587 39.44 19.58 16.02
C GLU A 587 39.27 20.56 14.85
N ASN A 588 38.39 21.56 15.02
CA ASN A 588 38.13 22.63 14.03
C ASN A 588 37.84 22.11 12.61
N ASN A 589 37.10 20.99 12.51
CA ASN A 589 36.81 20.31 11.25
C ASN A 589 35.62 20.96 10.49
N GLY A 590 35.53 22.29 10.52
CA GLY A 590 34.54 23.12 9.80
C GLY A 590 33.08 23.07 10.29
N TYR A 591 32.73 22.17 11.20
CA TYR A 591 31.47 22.21 11.94
C TYR A 591 31.59 23.08 13.20
N PRO A 592 30.49 23.69 13.71
CA PRO A 592 30.44 24.24 15.05
C PRO A 592 30.77 23.15 16.09
N LYS A 593 31.54 23.51 17.12
CA LYS A 593 31.76 22.62 18.26
C LYS A 593 30.44 22.37 18.99
N ASP A 594 30.24 21.14 19.42
CA ASP A 594 29.03 20.64 20.08
C ASP A 594 27.76 20.75 19.19
N SER A 595 27.94 20.78 17.86
CA SER A 595 26.84 20.66 16.89
C SER A 595 26.08 19.35 17.11
N LEU A 596 24.76 19.46 17.03
CA LEU A 596 23.81 18.36 17.15
C LEU A 596 23.24 17.93 15.79
N ASP A 597 23.83 18.40 14.69
CA ASP A 597 23.32 18.17 13.33
C ASP A 597 23.72 16.80 12.76
N TRP A 598 22.92 16.30 11.82
CA TRP A 598 23.23 15.11 11.03
C TRP A 598 24.47 15.35 10.16
N VAL A 599 25.53 14.58 10.44
CA VAL A 599 26.67 14.45 9.53
C VAL A 599 26.61 13.13 8.79
N ALA A 600 26.55 13.20 7.45
CA ALA A 600 26.95 12.11 6.59
C ALA A 600 28.47 12.19 6.40
N LEU A 601 29.20 11.11 6.74
CA LEU A 601 30.65 11.00 6.58
C LEU A 601 31.01 9.66 5.92
N CYS A 602 31.80 9.72 4.85
CA CYS A 602 32.46 8.58 4.21
C CYS A 602 33.98 8.61 4.47
N GLY A 603 34.60 7.47 4.77
CA GLY A 603 36.04 7.33 5.00
C GLY A 603 36.57 5.92 4.71
N THR A 604 37.86 5.80 4.38
CA THR A 604 38.52 4.50 4.07
C THR A 604 39.88 4.37 4.77
N ASN A 605 40.27 3.12 5.09
CA ASN A 605 41.55 2.80 5.77
C ASN A 605 42.66 2.29 4.82
N GLY A 606 42.53 2.56 3.51
CA GLY A 606 43.55 2.23 2.50
C GLY A 606 43.87 3.36 1.52
N ALA A 607 43.47 4.60 1.82
CA ALA A 607 43.81 5.80 1.07
C ALA A 607 43.67 7.06 1.93
N ARG A 608 44.31 8.18 1.53
CA ARG A 608 44.05 9.52 2.11
C ARG A 608 42.74 10.10 1.53
N ARG A 609 41.60 9.48 1.85
CA ARG A 609 40.28 9.92 1.38
C ARG A 609 39.19 9.84 2.45
N ALA A 610 38.53 10.97 2.69
CA ALA A 610 37.34 11.13 3.52
C ALA A 610 36.51 12.30 2.98
N TYR A 611 35.18 12.20 3.01
CA TYR A 611 34.27 13.24 2.50
C TYR A 611 33.07 13.34 3.41
N ASP A 612 32.62 14.57 3.72
CA ASP A 612 31.48 14.83 4.59
C ASP A 612 30.45 15.80 4.01
N SER A 613 29.31 15.91 4.68
CA SER A 613 28.13 16.64 4.20
C SER A 613 28.19 18.17 4.31
N ARG A 614 29.22 18.80 4.91
CA ARG A 614 29.21 20.26 5.20
C ARG A 614 28.90 21.14 4.01
N THR A 615 29.65 20.97 2.94
CA THR A 615 29.62 21.82 1.75
C THR A 615 28.70 21.22 0.70
N PRO A 616 28.05 22.02 -0.17
CA PRO A 616 27.23 21.50 -1.27
C PRO A 616 28.02 20.49 -2.12
N GLU A 617 29.22 20.87 -2.53
CA GLU A 617 30.24 20.02 -3.15
C GLU A 617 31.19 19.47 -2.06
N PRO A 618 31.23 18.15 -1.80
CA PRO A 618 32.15 17.58 -0.81
C PRO A 618 33.61 17.66 -1.29
N GLN A 619 34.49 18.21 -0.46
CA GLN A 619 35.94 18.15 -0.68
C GLN A 619 36.58 17.04 0.18
N ASN A 620 37.76 16.54 -0.25
CA ASN A 620 38.48 15.52 0.51
C ASN A 620 39.05 16.11 1.82
N THR A 621 38.58 15.61 2.95
CA THR A 621 38.87 16.10 4.31
C THR A 621 40.03 15.35 4.98
N ALA A 622 40.59 14.34 4.32
CA ALA A 622 41.62 13.48 4.90
C ALA A 622 42.99 14.16 4.97
N ILE A 623 43.52 14.36 6.18
CA ILE A 623 44.84 14.96 6.42
C ILE A 623 46.00 13.96 6.32
N ALA A 624 45.75 12.67 6.59
CA ALA A 624 46.76 11.62 6.52
C ALA A 624 46.23 10.38 5.80
N GLY A 625 47.12 9.62 5.16
CA GLY A 625 46.79 8.30 4.62
C GLY A 625 46.81 7.28 5.74
N SER A 626 45.66 6.68 6.05
CA SER A 626 45.66 5.39 6.75
C SER A 626 46.08 4.33 5.72
N ASN A 627 47.34 3.90 5.82
CA ASN A 627 47.88 2.75 5.09
C ASN A 627 47.88 1.48 5.98
N THR A 628 47.30 1.55 7.18
CA THR A 628 47.36 0.50 8.19
C THR A 628 46.08 -0.34 8.19
N GLN A 629 46.04 -1.30 7.27
CA GLN A 629 45.03 -2.37 7.27
C GLN A 629 44.91 -3.02 8.66
N PHE A 630 43.71 -3.49 9.00
CA PHE A 630 43.54 -4.34 10.17
C PHE A 630 44.05 -5.75 9.88
N ASN A 631 44.70 -6.38 10.84
CA ASN A 631 45.16 -7.77 10.73
C ASN A 631 43.98 -8.78 10.69
N THR A 632 42.76 -8.34 11.01
CA THR A 632 41.57 -9.14 11.28
C THR A 632 40.29 -8.39 10.88
N THR A 633 39.16 -9.09 10.74
CA THR A 633 37.83 -8.42 10.68
C THR A 633 37.46 -7.99 12.10
N GLU A 634 37.05 -6.73 12.28
CA GLU A 634 36.69 -6.13 13.57
C GLU A 634 35.17 -5.87 13.66
N GLU A 635 34.64 -5.78 14.88
CA GLU A 635 33.24 -5.44 15.10
C GLU A 635 33.00 -3.93 15.22
N LEU A 636 31.89 -3.45 14.63
CA LEU A 636 31.39 -2.08 14.85
C LEU A 636 30.37 -2.05 16.00
N TRP A 637 30.54 -1.07 16.89
CA TRP A 637 29.72 -0.84 18.08
C TRP A 637 29.39 0.64 18.29
N ILE A 638 28.41 0.90 19.16
CA ILE A 638 28.15 2.19 19.79
C ILE A 638 28.29 2.03 21.31
N ASN A 639 28.90 3.02 21.97
CA ASN A 639 29.05 3.09 23.43
C ASN A 639 29.71 1.86 24.08
N LYS A 640 30.62 1.17 23.36
CA LYS A 640 31.38 0.01 23.88
C LYS A 640 32.26 0.32 25.11
N ASN A 641 32.43 1.60 25.44
CA ASN A 641 33.22 2.17 26.54
C ASN A 641 34.72 2.42 26.22
N ILE A 642 35.09 2.47 24.93
CA ILE A 642 36.47 2.73 24.49
C ILE A 642 36.64 4.22 24.14
N GLY A 643 36.99 5.01 25.14
CA GLY A 643 37.30 6.44 24.99
C GLY A 643 36.08 7.36 25.08
N GLY A 644 35.14 7.04 25.97
CA GLY A 644 33.97 7.86 26.29
C GLY A 644 32.63 7.21 25.91
N LEU A 645 31.56 7.70 26.53
CA LEU A 645 30.16 7.30 26.33
C LEU A 645 29.32 8.55 26.05
N THR A 646 28.45 8.53 25.05
CA THR A 646 27.70 9.71 24.59
C THR A 646 26.23 9.39 24.32
N ASP A 647 25.36 10.39 24.40
CA ASP A 647 23.98 10.27 23.89
C ASP A 647 23.96 10.46 22.37
N TRP A 648 23.43 9.48 21.63
CA TRP A 648 23.69 9.31 20.19
C TRP A 648 22.41 9.10 19.38
N ALA A 649 22.47 9.48 18.10
CA ALA A 649 21.53 9.05 17.08
C ALA A 649 22.25 8.61 15.80
N VAL A 650 21.74 7.55 15.17
CA VAL A 650 22.28 6.93 13.95
C VAL A 650 21.12 6.69 12.99
N MET A 651 21.23 7.25 11.79
CA MET A 651 20.21 7.19 10.74
C MET A 651 20.52 6.11 9.69
N GLU A 652 21.76 5.97 9.24
CA GLU A 652 22.13 5.00 8.19
C GLU A 652 23.62 4.62 8.31
N ILE A 653 23.97 3.36 8.01
CA ILE A 653 25.37 2.88 7.94
C ILE A 653 25.56 1.96 6.72
N ILE A 654 26.65 2.16 5.98
CA ILE A 654 27.06 1.33 4.84
C ILE A 654 28.56 1.00 4.97
N THR A 655 28.96 -0.26 4.78
CA THR A 655 30.37 -0.66 4.77
C THR A 655 30.72 -1.56 3.57
N TRP A 656 31.99 -1.49 3.14
CA TRP A 656 32.56 -2.27 2.04
C TRP A 656 33.86 -2.95 2.47
N GLU A 657 34.22 -4.09 1.83
CA GLU A 657 35.48 -4.82 2.06
C GLU A 657 36.64 -4.38 1.15
N ARG A 658 36.47 -3.22 0.49
CA ARG A 658 37.47 -2.59 -0.37
C ARG A 658 37.56 -1.08 -0.12
N VAL A 659 38.63 -0.49 -0.65
CA VAL A 659 38.77 0.95 -0.84
C VAL A 659 37.92 1.34 -2.05
N LEU A 660 36.89 2.18 -1.86
CA LEU A 660 36.10 2.76 -2.96
C LEU A 660 36.94 3.77 -3.77
N SER A 661 36.55 4.10 -5.00
CA SER A 661 37.09 5.25 -5.76
C SER A 661 36.64 6.60 -5.15
N GLU A 662 37.11 7.73 -5.73
CA GLU A 662 36.62 9.07 -5.34
C GLU A 662 35.15 9.25 -5.74
N ASP A 663 34.81 8.97 -6.99
CA ASP A 663 33.44 9.04 -7.52
C ASP A 663 32.47 8.15 -6.76
N GLU A 664 32.91 6.95 -6.36
CA GLU A 664 32.11 6.01 -5.56
C GLU A 664 31.82 6.52 -4.14
N MET A 665 32.78 7.20 -3.50
CA MET A 665 32.56 7.85 -2.21
C MET A 665 31.65 9.08 -2.34
N LEU A 666 31.83 9.88 -3.41
CA LEU A 666 31.00 11.05 -3.70
C LEU A 666 29.56 10.66 -4.05
N ALA A 667 29.34 9.62 -4.85
CA ALA A 667 28.01 9.09 -5.15
C ALA A 667 27.32 8.53 -3.90
N SER A 668 28.03 7.76 -3.07
CA SER A 668 27.53 7.27 -1.78
C SER A 668 27.12 8.42 -0.86
N LEU A 669 27.93 9.49 -0.80
CA LEU A 669 27.65 10.67 0.00
C LEU A 669 26.51 11.54 -0.59
N ALA A 670 26.37 11.61 -1.91
CA ALA A 670 25.26 12.28 -2.57
C ALA A 670 23.91 11.59 -2.28
N TYR A 671 23.88 10.25 -2.30
CA TYR A 671 22.74 9.47 -1.84
C TYR A 671 22.38 9.76 -0.37
N LEU A 672 23.37 9.77 0.54
CA LEU A 672 23.13 10.06 1.97
C LEU A 672 22.70 11.52 2.22
N LYS A 673 23.21 12.48 1.45
CA LYS A 673 22.71 13.87 1.44
C LYS A 673 21.27 13.94 0.96
N TRP A 674 20.94 13.26 -0.15
CA TRP A 674 19.58 13.24 -0.70
C TRP A 674 18.58 12.66 0.31
N LYS A 675 18.94 11.60 1.04
CA LYS A 675 18.13 11.03 2.14
C LYS A 675 17.75 12.07 3.22
N LEU A 676 18.67 12.97 3.59
CA LEU A 676 18.40 14.05 4.56
C LEU A 676 17.45 15.13 4.01
N ARG A 677 17.42 15.34 2.68
CA ARG A 677 16.55 16.34 2.03
C ARG A 677 15.17 15.80 1.66
N ALA A 678 15.12 14.59 1.09
CA ALA A 678 13.90 13.94 0.65
C ALA A 678 13.11 13.30 1.82
N GLY A 679 13.80 12.95 2.90
CA GLY A 679 13.26 12.17 4.01
C GLY A 679 13.46 10.67 3.83
N SER A 680 13.20 9.92 4.90
CA SER A 680 13.38 8.45 4.96
C SER A 680 12.40 7.77 5.91
N ALA A 681 11.29 8.44 6.20
CA ALA A 681 10.21 7.93 7.03
C ALA A 681 8.91 7.88 6.25
N LEU A 682 7.96 7.10 6.76
CA LEU A 682 6.56 7.14 6.35
C LEU A 682 6.10 8.61 6.29
N GLU A 683 5.61 9.06 5.14
CA GLU A 683 5.21 10.45 4.97
C GLU A 683 4.15 10.85 6.00
N LEU A 684 4.28 12.04 6.58
CA LEU A 684 3.29 12.58 7.50
C LEU A 684 2.27 13.35 6.67
N ALA A 685 0.99 12.97 6.80
CA ALA A 685 -0.12 13.67 6.15
C ALA A 685 -0.53 14.95 6.91
N GLU A 686 0.03 15.15 8.12
CA GLU A 686 -0.27 16.25 9.04
C GLU A 686 1.02 16.74 9.71
N HIS A 687 1.01 17.96 10.24
CA HIS A 687 2.17 18.56 10.90
C HIS A 687 2.43 17.94 12.28
N LEU A 688 3.59 17.32 12.49
CA LEU A 688 3.99 16.83 13.83
C LEU A 688 4.58 17.99 14.65
N ALA A 689 3.65 18.81 15.15
CA ALA A 689 3.91 20.01 15.95
C ALA A 689 4.97 19.84 17.04
N THR A 690 5.74 20.90 17.25
CA THR A 690 6.79 21.03 18.27
C THR A 690 6.21 21.21 19.68
N ASP A 691 7.09 21.15 20.70
CA ASP A 691 6.80 21.62 22.06
C ASP A 691 6.06 22.96 22.00
N THR A 692 6.69 23.96 21.37
CA THR A 692 6.23 25.35 21.26
C THR A 692 4.80 25.52 20.75
N GLU A 693 4.34 24.65 19.86
CA GLU A 693 3.02 24.74 19.23
C GLU A 693 1.91 24.01 20.01
N ASN A 694 2.25 23.11 20.94
CA ASN A 694 1.30 22.24 21.66
C ASN A 694 1.49 22.20 23.19
N ASN A 695 2.11 23.23 23.76
CA ASN A 695 2.41 23.28 25.19
C ASN A 695 1.14 23.41 26.06
N PHE A 696 1.03 22.55 27.06
CA PHE A 696 0.06 22.62 28.15
C PHE A 696 0.35 23.74 29.17
N ALA A 697 1.16 24.74 28.80
CA ALA A 697 1.61 25.81 29.68
C ALA A 697 0.45 26.65 30.26
N ALA A 698 -0.67 26.76 29.53
CA ALA A 698 -1.90 27.41 30.02
C ALA A 698 -2.58 26.66 31.19
N PHE A 699 -2.40 25.32 31.27
CA PHE A 699 -2.79 24.56 32.47
C PHE A 699 -1.74 24.75 33.56
N GLY A 700 -0.45 24.68 33.23
CA GLY A 700 0.65 24.87 34.17
C GLY A 700 0.52 26.17 34.97
N LYS A 701 0.26 27.29 34.30
CA LYS A 701 0.05 28.63 34.87
C LYS A 701 -1.08 28.78 35.90
N GLN A 702 -1.88 27.74 36.12
CA GLN A 702 -2.88 27.74 37.18
C GLN A 702 -2.29 27.39 38.56
N ASP A 703 -1.12 26.74 38.60
CA ASP A 703 -0.40 26.25 39.81
C ASP A 703 -1.28 25.47 40.83
N ARG A 704 -2.38 24.88 40.37
CA ARG A 704 -3.38 24.15 41.18
C ARG A 704 -2.85 22.82 41.72
N SER A 705 -3.40 22.38 42.85
CA SER A 705 -2.95 21.19 43.58
C SER A 705 -4.15 20.35 44.01
N GLY A 706 -3.98 19.02 44.14
CA GLY A 706 -5.06 18.10 44.54
C GLY A 706 -5.97 17.66 43.39
N THR A 707 -5.61 17.95 42.14
CA THR A 707 -6.44 17.79 40.93
C THR A 707 -6.61 16.33 40.46
N ALA A 708 -6.31 15.34 41.29
CA ALA A 708 -6.21 13.93 40.90
C ALA A 708 -7.54 13.29 40.45
N SER A 709 -8.66 13.80 40.95
CA SER A 709 -10.03 13.42 40.57
C SER A 709 -10.59 14.26 39.41
N GLU A 710 -9.91 15.32 38.99
CA GLU A 710 -10.33 16.16 37.87
C GLU A 710 -9.96 15.52 36.52
N SER A 711 -10.73 15.89 35.50
CA SER A 711 -10.48 15.50 34.10
C SER A 711 -10.37 16.78 33.27
N PHE A 712 -9.25 16.93 32.56
CA PHE A 712 -8.94 18.12 31.76
C PHE A 712 -8.98 17.75 30.29
N GLN A 713 -9.59 18.58 29.44
CA GLN A 713 -9.52 18.40 27.99
C GLN A 713 -8.64 19.49 27.37
N ALA A 714 -7.61 19.07 26.64
CA ALA A 714 -6.80 19.95 25.79
C ALA A 714 -7.16 19.73 24.32
N THR A 715 -6.84 20.71 23.47
CA THR A 715 -6.87 20.57 22.00
C THR A 715 -5.43 20.66 21.50
N LEU A 716 -5.06 19.78 20.58
CA LEU A 716 -3.75 19.74 19.93
C LEU A 716 -3.82 20.45 18.56
N ALA A 717 -2.68 20.88 18.02
CA ALA A 717 -2.57 21.69 16.81
C ALA A 717 -3.34 21.13 15.59
N ASN A 718 -3.34 19.81 15.39
CA ASN A 718 -4.11 19.15 14.32
C ASN A 718 -5.60 18.92 14.69
N GLY A 719 -6.17 19.72 15.59
CA GLY A 719 -7.58 19.66 16.02
C GLY A 719 -7.93 18.56 17.03
N TYR A 720 -7.12 17.51 17.14
CA TYR A 720 -7.35 16.37 18.05
C TYR A 720 -7.54 16.78 19.51
N LYS A 721 -8.41 16.08 20.24
CA LYS A 721 -8.65 16.33 21.66
C LYS A 721 -7.79 15.40 22.51
N ALA A 722 -7.38 15.85 23.69
CA ALA A 722 -6.60 15.07 24.66
C ALA A 722 -7.26 15.15 26.04
N ASP A 723 -7.85 14.05 26.50
CA ASP A 723 -8.47 13.94 27.82
C ASP A 723 -7.43 13.45 28.84
N LEU A 724 -7.04 14.34 29.75
CA LEU A 724 -5.99 14.18 30.74
C LEU A 724 -6.58 13.93 32.13
N THR A 725 -6.23 12.80 32.76
CA THR A 725 -6.83 12.35 34.04
C THR A 725 -5.78 11.78 35.00
N GLY A 726 -6.02 11.86 36.32
CA GLY A 726 -5.11 11.35 37.35
C GLY A 726 -3.91 12.26 37.66
N TRP A 727 -3.86 13.47 37.08
CA TRP A 727 -2.80 14.43 37.30
C TRP A 727 -3.01 15.16 38.63
N THR A 728 -2.07 14.98 39.57
CA THR A 728 -2.20 15.48 40.95
C THR A 728 -2.03 17.00 41.11
N HIS A 729 -1.31 17.63 40.18
CA HIS A 729 -0.93 19.04 40.22
C HIS A 729 -0.84 19.61 38.81
N LEU A 730 -1.12 20.91 38.67
CA LEU A 730 -0.73 21.77 37.56
C LEU A 730 0.41 22.66 38.03
N ARG A 731 1.47 22.89 37.23
CA ARG A 731 2.58 23.79 37.63
C ARG A 731 3.20 24.56 36.47
N GLU A 732 3.52 25.84 36.68
CA GLU A 732 4.17 26.67 35.64
C GLU A 732 5.59 26.17 35.35
N TYR A 733 6.37 25.79 36.37
CA TYR A 733 7.74 25.28 36.19
C TYR A 733 7.82 23.93 35.43
N ALA A 734 6.71 23.19 35.33
CA ALA A 734 6.57 21.99 34.51
C ALA A 734 5.79 22.24 33.20
N ARG A 735 5.33 23.48 32.99
CA ARG A 735 4.56 23.95 31.82
C ARG A 735 3.35 23.07 31.49
N GLY A 736 2.69 22.56 32.52
CA GLY A 736 1.60 21.59 32.35
C GLY A 736 1.34 20.80 33.61
N PHE A 737 1.28 19.48 33.47
CA PHE A 737 0.77 18.56 34.47
C PHE A 737 1.89 17.82 35.22
N ILE A 738 1.69 17.54 36.50
CA ILE A 738 2.56 16.69 37.33
C ILE A 738 1.75 15.60 38.03
N GLY A 739 2.18 14.34 37.85
CA GLY A 739 1.82 13.22 38.73
C GLY A 739 2.83 13.14 39.88
N TYR A 740 2.34 13.10 41.12
CA TYR A 740 3.15 13.13 42.34
C TYR A 740 2.96 11.85 43.16
N GLY A 741 4.05 11.31 43.67
CA GLY A 741 4.16 9.98 44.29
C GLY A 741 4.84 8.96 43.36
N SER A 742 5.74 8.15 43.90
CA SER A 742 6.29 7.00 43.17
C SER A 742 5.18 5.98 42.93
N GLY A 743 5.10 5.47 41.70
CA GLY A 743 3.99 4.61 41.27
C GLY A 743 2.66 5.35 41.01
N ALA A 744 2.58 6.68 41.16
CA ALA A 744 1.40 7.45 40.77
C ALA A 744 1.13 7.29 39.27
N VAL A 745 -0.14 7.05 38.90
CA VAL A 745 -0.58 6.79 37.53
C VAL A 745 -1.47 7.92 37.04
N ALA A 746 -1.07 8.55 35.94
CA ALA A 746 -1.87 9.52 35.20
C ALA A 746 -1.98 9.10 33.73
N SER A 747 -2.90 9.71 32.97
CA SER A 747 -3.09 9.39 31.55
C SER A 747 -3.47 10.59 30.71
N ALA A 748 -3.28 10.46 29.40
CA ALA A 748 -3.78 11.34 28.36
C ALA A 748 -4.36 10.49 27.22
N VAL A 749 -5.67 10.54 27.01
CA VAL A 749 -6.36 9.83 25.92
C VAL A 749 -6.58 10.81 24.77
N ILE A 750 -5.86 10.59 23.67
CA ILE A 750 -6.07 11.36 22.44
C ILE A 750 -7.32 10.82 21.75
N LYS A 751 -8.17 11.70 21.22
CA LYS A 751 -9.48 11.40 20.62
C LYS A 751 -9.70 12.17 19.31
N GLY A 752 -10.56 11.62 18.46
CA GLY A 752 -10.91 12.18 17.15
C GLY A 752 -9.97 11.75 16.03
N LEU A 753 -9.19 10.69 16.24
CA LEU A 753 -8.27 10.11 15.26
C LEU A 753 -9.03 9.16 14.32
N THR A 754 -8.61 9.04 13.06
CA THR A 754 -9.14 8.01 12.15
C THR A 754 -8.77 6.62 12.70
N PRO A 755 -9.75 5.75 13.04
CA PRO A 755 -9.47 4.43 13.60
C PRO A 755 -8.56 3.59 12.69
N GLY A 756 -7.65 2.81 13.29
CA GLY A 756 -6.70 1.96 12.55
C GLY A 756 -5.62 2.69 11.74
N SER A 757 -5.70 4.02 11.57
CA SER A 757 -4.64 4.81 10.94
C SER A 757 -3.40 4.88 11.84
N LYS A 758 -2.21 4.97 11.22
CA LYS A 758 -0.95 5.22 11.92
C LYS A 758 -0.84 6.72 12.24
N TYR A 759 -0.32 7.02 13.42
CA TYR A 759 -0.07 8.37 13.91
C TYR A 759 1.33 8.45 14.49
N ALA A 760 2.13 9.40 14.00
CA ALA A 760 3.37 9.78 14.66
C ALA A 760 3.03 10.60 15.92
N TYR A 761 3.78 10.37 16.99
CA TYR A 761 3.60 11.07 18.26
C TYR A 761 4.92 11.59 18.82
N ASN A 762 4.85 12.77 19.45
CA ASN A 762 5.89 13.34 20.30
C ASN A 762 5.28 13.64 21.68
N VAL A 763 6.03 13.33 22.75
CA VAL A 763 5.67 13.60 24.14
C VAL A 763 6.79 14.43 24.78
N TYR A 764 6.40 15.59 25.31
CA TYR A 764 7.28 16.60 25.87
C TYR A 764 7.18 16.63 27.41
N MET A 765 8.32 16.64 28.08
CA MET A 765 8.42 16.50 29.54
C MET A 765 9.50 17.47 30.06
N GLN A 766 9.18 18.76 30.08
CA GLN A 766 10.12 19.81 30.47
C GLN A 766 10.10 20.11 31.99
N SER A 767 11.19 20.68 32.49
CA SER A 767 11.23 21.44 33.75
C SER A 767 12.08 22.68 33.57
N TRP A 768 11.68 23.80 34.17
CA TRP A 768 12.49 25.02 34.31
C TRP A 768 13.26 25.09 35.63
N ASN A 769 13.11 24.10 36.52
CA ASN A 769 13.82 24.03 37.79
C ASN A 769 14.90 22.94 37.77
N ASP A 770 16.16 23.36 37.88
CA ASP A 770 17.39 22.56 37.80
C ASP A 770 17.48 21.42 38.83
N GLY A 771 16.91 21.61 40.03
CA GLY A 771 16.97 20.62 41.11
C GLY A 771 15.99 19.45 40.98
N LEU A 772 15.12 19.46 39.97
CA LEU A 772 13.96 18.57 39.84
C LEU A 772 14.04 17.72 38.57
N ILE A 773 15.07 16.87 38.49
CA ILE A 773 15.29 15.93 37.38
C ILE A 773 14.66 14.58 37.74
N HIS A 774 13.45 14.36 37.25
CA HIS A 774 12.63 13.17 37.54
C HIS A 774 12.53 12.21 36.32
N GLU A 775 12.16 10.96 36.57
CA GLU A 775 11.90 9.94 35.54
C GLU A 775 10.46 9.39 35.61
N GLY A 776 9.80 9.38 34.45
CA GLY A 776 8.56 8.66 34.24
C GLY A 776 8.76 7.43 33.35
N LYS A 777 8.02 6.35 33.64
CA LYS A 777 7.68 5.38 32.60
C LYS A 777 6.49 5.94 31.81
N VAL A 778 6.68 6.15 30.51
CA VAL A 778 5.59 6.44 29.57
C VAL A 778 5.20 5.14 28.90
N THR A 779 3.91 4.87 28.78
CA THR A 779 3.36 3.79 27.97
C THR A 779 2.33 4.30 26.98
N VAL A 780 2.22 3.63 25.83
CA VAL A 780 1.26 3.96 24.77
C VAL A 780 0.48 2.69 24.42
N ASN A 781 -0.84 2.80 24.43
CA ASN A 781 -1.81 1.72 24.26
C ASN A 781 -1.47 0.51 25.17
N HIS A 782 -1.96 0.54 26.42
CA HIS A 782 -1.99 -0.59 27.36
C HIS A 782 -0.65 -1.30 27.65
N ASP A 783 0.42 -0.52 27.82
CA ASP A 783 1.71 -0.92 28.45
C ASP A 783 2.73 -1.72 27.61
N TRP A 784 2.50 -1.98 26.31
CA TRP A 784 3.46 -2.74 25.47
C TRP A 784 4.49 -1.86 24.73
N GLN A 785 4.07 -0.72 24.16
CA GLN A 785 5.01 0.33 23.78
C GLN A 785 5.32 1.15 25.03
N TRP A 786 6.59 1.16 25.47
CA TRP A 786 6.98 1.92 26.65
C TRP A 786 8.46 2.29 26.65
N GLY A 787 8.79 3.34 27.41
CA GLY A 787 10.17 3.72 27.67
C GLY A 787 10.34 4.53 28.95
N ARG A 788 11.59 4.71 29.36
CA ARG A 788 11.98 5.69 30.37
C ARG A 788 12.10 7.07 29.72
N ALA A 789 11.44 8.07 30.29
CA ALA A 789 11.53 9.44 29.84
C ALA A 789 11.94 10.33 31.01
N ARG A 790 13.14 10.92 30.89
CA ARG A 790 13.76 11.77 31.90
C ARG A 790 13.52 13.24 31.58
N VAL A 791 13.05 13.99 32.59
CA VAL A 791 12.71 15.41 32.52
C VAL A 791 13.97 16.26 32.30
N THR A 792 13.90 17.29 31.45
CA THR A 792 15.04 18.17 31.11
C THR A 792 14.62 19.61 30.83
N LYS A 793 15.59 20.53 30.72
CA LYS A 793 15.38 21.89 30.18
C LYS A 793 15.17 21.95 28.66
N LEU A 794 15.65 20.96 27.91
CA LEU A 794 15.55 20.93 26.45
C LEU A 794 14.07 20.86 26.00
N ARG A 795 13.76 21.44 24.83
CA ARG A 795 12.40 21.48 24.23
C ARG A 795 12.13 20.29 23.30
N ASP A 796 13.02 19.30 23.31
CA ASP A 796 12.97 18.16 22.39
C ASP A 796 12.03 17.06 22.91
N ALA A 797 11.44 16.29 22.00
CA ALA A 797 10.53 15.21 22.36
C ALA A 797 11.26 14.14 23.18
N ARG A 798 10.86 13.98 24.45
CA ARG A 798 11.52 13.06 25.40
C ARG A 798 11.12 11.61 25.15
N PHE A 799 9.93 11.39 24.60
CA PHE A 799 9.45 10.11 24.13
C PHE A 799 8.64 10.30 22.84
N ALA A 800 8.96 9.53 21.79
CA ALA A 800 8.39 9.71 20.46
C ALA A 800 8.37 8.39 19.68
N GLY A 801 7.43 8.23 18.75
CA GLY A 801 7.26 7.00 17.98
C GLY A 801 6.06 7.05 17.04
N VAL A 802 5.56 5.87 16.65
CA VAL A 802 4.32 5.71 15.87
C VAL A 802 3.39 4.76 16.60
N ALA A 803 2.16 5.21 16.83
CA ALA A 803 1.07 4.41 17.35
C ALA A 803 -0.01 4.19 16.28
N VAL A 804 -0.84 3.18 16.47
CA VAL A 804 -2.05 2.97 15.68
C VAL A 804 -3.22 3.44 16.53
N ALA A 805 -4.13 4.23 15.95
CA ALA A 805 -5.36 4.61 16.62
C ALA A 805 -6.25 3.37 16.84
N THR A 806 -6.84 3.25 18.03
CA THR A 806 -7.76 2.16 18.39
C THR A 806 -8.98 2.12 17.45
N THR A 807 -9.78 1.05 17.57
CA THR A 807 -11.12 0.98 16.95
C THR A 807 -12.11 2.04 17.46
N SER A 808 -11.79 2.76 18.54
CA SER A 808 -12.51 3.94 19.03
C SER A 808 -12.00 5.28 18.49
N GLY A 809 -10.93 5.29 17.66
CA GLY A 809 -10.32 6.53 17.17
C GLY A 809 -9.47 7.24 18.23
N GLU A 810 -8.80 6.46 19.09
CA GLU A 810 -8.07 6.95 20.26
C GLU A 810 -6.61 6.47 20.31
N ILE A 811 -5.75 7.21 21.03
CA ILE A 811 -4.43 6.72 21.47
C ILE A 811 -4.29 7.00 22.97
N VAL A 812 -4.03 5.97 23.76
CA VAL A 812 -3.98 6.05 25.22
C VAL A 812 -2.53 6.15 25.68
N PHE A 813 -2.11 7.34 26.09
CA PHE A 813 -0.86 7.53 26.82
C PHE A 813 -1.10 7.36 28.32
N LYS A 814 -0.21 6.63 28.99
CA LYS A 814 -0.24 6.43 30.45
C LYS A 814 1.15 6.68 31.02
N PHE A 815 1.18 7.40 32.12
CA PHE A 815 2.37 7.93 32.77
C PHE A 815 2.46 7.33 34.16
N THR A 816 3.63 6.84 34.55
CA THR A 816 3.86 6.26 35.88
C THR A 816 5.16 6.80 36.46
N GLY A 817 5.08 7.46 37.62
CA GLY A 817 6.26 7.97 38.33
C GLY A 817 7.22 6.84 38.71
N LYS A 818 8.47 6.88 38.21
CA LYS A 818 9.55 6.01 38.67
C LYS A 818 10.28 6.64 39.86
N THR A 819 10.50 7.95 39.79
CA THR A 819 10.83 8.82 40.92
C THR A 819 9.57 9.31 41.63
N ASP A 820 9.70 10.26 42.56
CA ASP A 820 8.60 10.94 43.27
C ASP A 820 7.65 11.74 42.34
N ARG A 821 8.05 12.05 41.11
CA ARG A 821 7.25 12.81 40.13
C ARG A 821 7.34 12.27 38.72
N VAL A 822 6.33 12.61 37.91
CA VAL A 822 6.34 12.54 36.43
C VAL A 822 5.69 13.81 35.86
N HIS A 823 6.32 14.42 34.85
CA HIS A 823 5.86 15.66 34.20
C HIS A 823 5.22 15.38 32.84
N LEU A 824 4.35 16.28 32.38
CA LEU A 824 3.89 16.35 31.00
C LEU A 824 3.67 17.81 30.58
N SER A 825 4.53 18.33 29.70
CA SER A 825 4.46 19.71 29.16
C SER A 825 3.73 19.80 27.82
N GLY A 826 3.61 18.71 27.07
CA GLY A 826 2.84 18.67 25.82
C GLY A 826 2.80 17.29 25.16
N ILE A 827 1.85 17.09 24.26
CA ILE A 827 1.79 15.96 23.33
C ILE A 827 1.47 16.51 21.94
N ALA A 828 2.16 16.02 20.91
CA ALA A 828 1.80 16.26 19.51
C ALA A 828 1.52 14.94 18.80
N ILE A 829 0.53 14.96 17.91
CA ILE A 829 -0.02 13.80 17.19
C ILE A 829 -0.27 14.22 15.75
N ALA A 830 0.24 13.46 14.77
CA ALA A 830 0.06 13.71 13.35
C ALA A 830 -0.18 12.42 12.58
N ARG A 831 -1.18 12.40 11.69
CA ARG A 831 -1.50 11.25 10.84
C ARG A 831 -0.34 10.92 9.92
N VAL A 832 -0.06 9.63 9.80
CA VAL A 832 0.89 9.08 8.86
C VAL A 832 0.14 8.72 7.57
N GLY A 833 0.61 9.22 6.44
CA GLY A 833 0.05 8.97 5.12
C GLY A 833 0.24 7.52 4.65
N PRO A 834 -0.46 7.12 3.57
CA PRO A 834 -0.39 5.77 3.04
C PRO A 834 0.95 5.51 2.34
N SER A 835 1.90 4.89 3.04
CA SER A 835 3.06 4.28 2.38
C SER A 835 2.58 3.18 1.43
N ALA A 836 2.68 3.44 0.12
CA ALA A 836 2.23 2.56 -0.93
C ALA A 836 3.13 1.32 -1.06
N LEU A 837 2.86 0.30 -0.23
CA LEU A 837 3.38 -1.05 -0.41
C LEU A 837 2.72 -1.68 -1.66
N LEU A 838 3.29 -1.40 -2.84
CA LEU A 838 2.94 -2.04 -4.10
C LEU A 838 2.78 -3.54 -3.89
N LYS A 839 1.62 -4.07 -4.31
CA LYS A 839 1.32 -5.49 -4.21
C LYS A 839 2.22 -6.27 -5.20
N PRO A 840 2.95 -7.29 -4.75
CA PRO A 840 3.62 -8.24 -5.65
C PRO A 840 2.61 -8.97 -6.54
N ILE A 841 3.12 -9.67 -7.57
CA ILE A 841 2.29 -10.59 -8.35
C ILE A 841 1.68 -11.68 -7.44
N ASP A 842 0.46 -12.13 -7.73
CA ASP A 842 -0.15 -13.24 -7.00
C ASP A 842 0.60 -14.56 -7.27
N PRO A 843 0.60 -15.52 -6.33
CA PRO A 843 1.23 -16.82 -6.52
C PRO A 843 0.67 -17.55 -7.77
N PRO A 844 1.50 -18.28 -8.54
CA PRO A 844 1.15 -18.76 -9.86
C PRO A 844 0.01 -19.77 -9.82
N SER A 845 -1.08 -19.49 -10.53
CA SER A 845 -2.30 -20.33 -10.57
C SER A 845 -2.10 -21.69 -11.26
N SER A 846 -1.17 -21.78 -12.22
CA SER A 846 -0.88 -23.02 -12.95
C SER A 846 -0.42 -24.13 -11.99
N GLY A 847 -1.13 -25.25 -11.98
CA GLY A 847 -0.88 -26.39 -11.08
C GLY A 847 -1.19 -26.11 -9.60
N MET A 848 -1.89 -25.03 -9.25
CA MET A 848 -2.27 -24.76 -7.85
C MET A 848 -3.43 -25.68 -7.43
N VAL A 849 -3.23 -26.43 -6.35
CA VAL A 849 -4.21 -27.40 -5.82
C VAL A 849 -5.12 -26.73 -4.78
N ALA A 850 -4.52 -26.04 -3.81
CA ALA A 850 -5.26 -25.37 -2.74
C ALA A 850 -4.56 -24.09 -2.26
N TRP A 851 -5.36 -23.14 -1.76
CA TRP A 851 -4.90 -21.84 -1.26
C TRP A 851 -5.81 -21.36 -0.12
N TYR A 852 -5.36 -21.58 1.11
CA TYR A 852 -6.04 -21.20 2.34
C TYR A 852 -5.58 -19.81 2.77
N LYS A 853 -6.28 -18.78 2.30
CA LYS A 853 -5.94 -17.36 2.53
C LYS A 853 -6.20 -16.93 3.96
N SER A 854 -5.30 -16.13 4.50
CA SER A 854 -5.33 -15.62 5.88
C SER A 854 -6.65 -14.95 6.27
N GLU A 855 -7.19 -14.07 5.42
CA GLU A 855 -8.47 -13.36 5.63
C GLU A 855 -9.67 -14.28 5.93
N ASP A 856 -9.72 -15.46 5.31
CA ASP A 856 -10.81 -16.45 5.43
C ASP A 856 -10.52 -17.53 6.50
N ALA A 857 -9.45 -17.38 7.30
CA ALA A 857 -9.06 -18.35 8.33
C ALA A 857 -10.07 -18.45 9.48
N GLY A 858 -10.33 -19.68 9.97
CA GLY A 858 -11.30 -19.97 11.03
C GLY A 858 -11.37 -21.46 11.41
N SER A 859 -12.38 -21.83 12.21
CA SER A 859 -12.69 -23.24 12.56
C SER A 859 -13.12 -24.07 11.34
N LEU A 860 -13.70 -23.40 10.34
CA LEU A 860 -13.73 -23.83 8.93
C LEU A 860 -12.91 -22.82 8.13
N TRP A 861 -12.12 -23.31 7.18
CA TRP A 861 -11.24 -22.51 6.35
C TRP A 861 -11.40 -22.94 4.89
N PRO A 862 -12.17 -22.22 4.05
CA PRO A 862 -12.31 -22.54 2.64
C PRO A 862 -10.98 -22.31 1.91
N SER A 863 -10.64 -23.20 0.97
CA SER A 863 -9.62 -22.94 -0.03
C SER A 863 -10.18 -22.04 -1.13
N SER A 864 -9.41 -21.06 -1.61
CA SER A 864 -9.73 -20.28 -2.81
C SER A 864 -9.66 -21.10 -4.11
N VAL A 865 -9.10 -22.31 -4.07
CA VAL A 865 -8.85 -23.19 -5.24
C VAL A 865 -9.22 -24.65 -4.90
N GLY A 866 -9.72 -25.40 -5.88
CA GLY A 866 -9.96 -26.85 -5.76
C GLY A 866 -11.16 -27.29 -4.89
N GLY A 867 -11.89 -26.35 -4.27
CA GLY A 867 -13.10 -26.66 -3.47
C GLY A 867 -12.84 -27.31 -2.10
N PHE A 868 -11.57 -27.47 -1.71
CA PHE A 868 -11.16 -28.05 -0.43
C PHE A 868 -11.51 -27.17 0.78
N MET A 869 -11.71 -27.77 1.96
CA MET A 869 -11.96 -27.03 3.20
C MET A 869 -11.21 -27.60 4.41
N GLY A 870 -10.36 -26.76 5.00
CA GLY A 870 -9.70 -27.02 6.27
C GLY A 870 -10.69 -26.93 7.44
N ARG A 871 -10.51 -27.78 8.45
CA ARG A 871 -11.44 -27.95 9.56
C ARG A 871 -10.69 -28.15 10.87
N ALA A 872 -11.19 -27.51 11.92
CA ALA A 872 -10.80 -27.82 13.29
C ALA A 872 -11.16 -29.27 13.64
N MET A 873 -10.35 -29.87 14.51
CA MET A 873 -10.60 -31.18 15.11
C MET A 873 -10.89 -30.99 16.61
N HIS A 874 -10.29 -31.80 17.49
CA HIS A 874 -10.53 -31.72 18.93
C HIS A 874 -10.23 -30.32 19.50
N ASN A 875 -11.07 -29.88 20.45
CA ASN A 875 -11.01 -28.59 21.16
C ASN A 875 -11.05 -27.30 20.31
N GLY A 876 -11.33 -27.41 19.00
CA GLY A 876 -11.45 -26.27 18.08
C GLY A 876 -10.12 -25.62 17.72
N VAL A 877 -10.16 -24.49 17.01
CA VAL A 877 -9.04 -23.53 16.89
C VAL A 877 -9.58 -22.12 17.03
N PHE A 878 -8.76 -21.21 17.55
CA PHE A 878 -9.13 -19.80 17.68
C PHE A 878 -8.77 -19.04 16.41
N ARG A 879 -9.72 -18.30 15.84
CA ARG A 879 -9.40 -17.23 14.89
C ARG A 879 -8.76 -16.08 15.67
N LYS A 880 -7.64 -15.58 15.18
CA LYS A 880 -6.92 -14.44 15.76
C LYS A 880 -6.61 -13.41 14.68
N VAL A 881 -6.56 -12.15 15.09
CA VAL A 881 -6.11 -11.03 14.28
C VAL A 881 -5.11 -10.25 15.13
N SER A 882 -3.84 -10.24 14.76
CA SER A 882 -2.81 -9.47 15.46
C SER A 882 -1.67 -9.07 14.53
N ALA A 883 -0.99 -7.97 14.87
CA ALA A 883 0.33 -7.65 14.33
C ALA A 883 1.42 -8.29 15.20
N GLY A 884 2.69 -8.04 14.88
CA GLY A 884 3.84 -8.50 15.65
C GLY A 884 4.43 -9.81 15.13
N PHE A 885 5.46 -10.30 15.83
CA PHE A 885 6.12 -11.56 15.51
C PHE A 885 6.61 -11.63 14.04
N GLY A 886 7.12 -10.53 13.49
CA GLY A 886 7.51 -10.42 12.08
C GLY A 886 6.41 -9.90 11.12
N ALA A 887 5.21 -9.58 11.60
CA ALA A 887 4.17 -8.87 10.86
C ALA A 887 4.09 -7.37 11.27
N ASP A 888 4.19 -6.45 10.30
CA ASP A 888 4.16 -4.99 10.53
C ASP A 888 2.75 -4.41 10.71
N ARG A 889 1.73 -5.21 10.33
CA ARG A 889 0.30 -4.89 10.36
C ARG A 889 -0.49 -6.14 10.78
N PRO A 890 -1.77 -6.00 11.19
CA PRO A 890 -2.56 -7.14 11.60
C PRO A 890 -2.76 -8.17 10.49
N VAL A 891 -2.53 -9.43 10.80
CA VAL A 891 -2.85 -10.59 9.95
C VAL A 891 -3.84 -11.50 10.67
N THR A 892 -4.72 -12.12 9.89
CA THR A 892 -5.68 -13.12 10.37
C THR A 892 -5.05 -14.51 10.30
N TYR A 893 -5.23 -15.32 11.35
CA TYR A 893 -4.64 -16.65 11.46
C TYR A 893 -5.45 -17.57 12.38
N ILE A 894 -5.24 -18.89 12.28
CA ILE A 894 -5.72 -19.85 13.28
C ILE A 894 -4.64 -20.11 14.35
N GLN A 895 -5.05 -20.24 15.61
CA GLN A 895 -4.20 -20.51 16.76
C GLN A 895 -4.73 -21.70 17.58
N GLY A 896 -3.83 -22.55 18.05
CA GLY A 896 -4.15 -23.64 18.98
C GLY A 896 -2.99 -23.96 19.93
N ASP A 897 -3.29 -24.74 20.97
CA ASP A 897 -2.33 -25.37 21.86
C ASP A 897 -2.21 -26.88 21.56
N THR A 898 -1.39 -27.60 22.30
CA THR A 898 -1.24 -29.06 22.21
C THR A 898 -2.56 -29.84 22.36
N SER A 899 -3.59 -29.27 22.99
CA SER A 899 -4.92 -29.89 23.11
C SER A 899 -5.77 -29.76 21.84
N ARG A 900 -5.34 -28.92 20.89
CA ARG A 900 -6.06 -28.54 19.67
C ARG A 900 -5.36 -29.04 18.42
N ALA A 901 -6.16 -29.36 17.42
CA ALA A 901 -5.67 -29.88 16.15
C ALA A 901 -6.51 -29.40 14.97
N PHE A 902 -5.90 -29.35 13.79
CA PHE A 902 -6.53 -28.88 12.56
C PHE A 902 -6.19 -29.83 11.40
N ARG A 903 -7.10 -30.00 10.45
CA ARG A 903 -6.82 -30.75 9.21
C ARG A 903 -7.17 -29.94 7.99
N PHE A 904 -6.36 -30.08 6.96
CA PHE A 904 -6.71 -29.72 5.59
C PHE A 904 -7.10 -31.01 4.85
N ASP A 905 -7.96 -30.91 3.83
CA ASP A 905 -8.33 -32.07 3.00
C ASP A 905 -7.11 -32.58 2.19
N LYS A 906 -7.31 -33.52 1.25
CA LYS A 906 -6.26 -34.15 0.43
C LYS A 906 -5.65 -33.20 -0.61
N ILE A 907 -4.77 -32.31 -0.15
CA ILE A 907 -4.15 -31.22 -0.93
C ILE A 907 -2.67 -31.42 -1.25
N LEU A 908 -2.05 -32.51 -0.76
CA LEU A 908 -0.62 -32.79 -0.90
C LEU A 908 -0.39 -33.99 -1.82
N THR A 909 -0.14 -33.71 -3.09
CA THR A 909 -0.04 -34.68 -4.20
C THR A 909 1.31 -35.44 -4.25
N PRO A 910 1.38 -36.56 -5.01
CA PRO A 910 2.59 -37.34 -5.26
C PRO A 910 3.82 -36.51 -5.63
N LEU A 911 3.69 -35.61 -6.61
CA LEU A 911 4.58 -34.47 -6.85
C LEU A 911 3.93 -33.24 -6.21
N HIS A 912 4.70 -32.39 -5.54
CA HIS A 912 4.17 -31.16 -4.95
C HIS A 912 5.19 -30.03 -4.77
N THR A 913 4.66 -28.81 -4.67
CA THR A 913 5.28 -27.69 -3.97
C THR A 913 4.34 -27.22 -2.87
N VAL A 914 4.89 -26.80 -1.72
CA VAL A 914 4.12 -26.22 -0.61
C VAL A 914 4.76 -24.91 -0.19
N CYS A 915 3.95 -23.89 0.03
CA CYS A 915 4.33 -22.64 0.69
C CYS A 915 3.40 -22.39 1.90
N SER A 916 3.96 -22.02 3.05
CA SER A 916 3.19 -21.80 4.28
C SER A 916 3.71 -20.64 5.11
N VAL A 917 2.84 -20.02 5.91
CA VAL A 917 3.20 -18.99 6.90
C VAL A 917 2.78 -19.46 8.29
N THR A 918 3.75 -19.77 9.15
CA THR A 918 3.55 -20.49 10.42
C THR A 918 4.48 -19.97 11.53
N ARG A 919 4.10 -20.19 12.81
CA ARG A 919 4.98 -19.91 13.97
C ARG A 919 4.58 -20.70 15.22
N TYR A 920 5.52 -20.83 16.16
CA TYR A 920 5.21 -21.27 17.53
C TYR A 920 4.63 -20.12 18.37
N VAL A 921 3.80 -20.48 19.35
CA VAL A 921 3.14 -19.50 20.24
C VAL A 921 3.69 -19.56 21.67
N SER A 922 4.14 -20.72 22.16
CA SER A 922 4.61 -20.91 23.55
C SER A 922 6.00 -21.59 23.62
N GLU A 923 6.22 -22.46 24.60
CA GLU A 923 7.38 -23.35 24.81
C GLU A 923 7.13 -24.77 24.29
N ASN A 924 5.87 -25.14 24.02
CA ASN A 924 5.49 -26.38 23.34
C ASN A 924 5.83 -26.27 21.84
N GLN A 925 7.08 -26.55 21.48
CA GLN A 925 7.64 -26.26 20.15
C GLN A 925 8.05 -27.54 19.41
N ASN A 926 7.10 -28.34 18.93
CA ASN A 926 7.38 -29.59 18.21
C ASN A 926 7.08 -29.47 16.71
N ARG A 927 6.21 -30.31 16.10
CA ARG A 927 5.82 -30.15 14.68
C ARG A 927 4.60 -29.24 14.57
N ILE A 928 4.52 -28.42 13.51
CA ILE A 928 3.26 -27.74 13.14
C ILE A 928 2.61 -28.48 11.98
N LEU A 929 3.14 -28.39 10.76
CA LEU A 929 2.58 -29.11 9.60
C LEU A 929 3.17 -30.52 9.48
N THR A 930 2.32 -31.53 9.33
CA THR A 930 2.67 -32.96 9.18
C THR A 930 1.65 -33.69 8.30
N VAL A 931 1.97 -34.89 7.82
CA VAL A 931 0.98 -35.86 7.28
C VAL A 931 0.66 -36.94 8.32
N ALA A 932 -0.31 -37.81 8.02
CA ALA A 932 -0.62 -39.01 8.81
C ALA A 932 -0.13 -40.34 8.20
N SER A 933 0.38 -40.31 6.96
CA SER A 933 1.06 -41.44 6.31
C SER A 933 2.32 -41.86 7.08
N PRO A 934 2.74 -43.15 7.05
CA PRO A 934 4.02 -43.60 7.63
C PRO A 934 5.26 -42.94 7.02
N SER A 935 5.15 -42.27 5.86
CA SER A 935 6.23 -41.45 5.32
C SER A 935 6.41 -40.17 6.14
N GLU A 936 7.58 -39.93 6.72
CA GLU A 936 7.83 -38.73 7.51
C GLU A 936 7.91 -37.47 6.63
N TRP A 937 6.77 -36.78 6.51
CA TRP A 937 6.64 -35.46 5.92
C TRP A 937 6.36 -34.40 6.99
N LEU A 938 7.07 -33.28 6.94
CA LEU A 938 6.86 -32.09 7.76
C LEU A 938 7.37 -30.83 7.05
N HIS A 939 6.78 -29.68 7.34
CA HIS A 939 7.14 -28.39 6.73
C HIS A 939 7.06 -27.25 7.76
N GLY A 940 7.85 -26.18 7.55
CA GLY A 940 7.91 -25.00 8.40
C GLY A 940 8.66 -25.19 9.72
N ASN A 941 8.17 -26.06 10.63
CA ASN A 941 8.53 -26.02 12.06
C ASN A 941 8.77 -27.42 12.65
N ARG A 942 9.87 -27.59 13.40
CA ARG A 942 10.18 -28.82 14.16
C ARG A 942 11.08 -28.58 15.39
N LYS A 943 10.69 -29.05 16.59
CA LYS A 943 11.55 -29.19 17.79
C LYS A 943 12.31 -27.90 18.16
N GLY A 944 11.61 -26.76 18.23
CA GLY A 944 12.19 -25.44 18.47
C GLY A 944 12.82 -24.79 17.22
N TYR A 945 12.98 -25.53 16.12
CA TYR A 945 13.48 -25.00 14.85
C TYR A 945 12.35 -24.56 13.92
N VAL A 946 12.66 -23.54 13.13
CA VAL A 946 11.82 -22.96 12.07
C VAL A 946 12.62 -22.90 10.77
N GLY A 947 11.96 -22.85 9.61
CA GLY A 947 12.61 -23.04 8.30
C GLY A 947 12.98 -24.50 8.00
N VAL A 948 12.29 -25.46 8.64
CA VAL A 948 12.66 -26.89 8.58
C VAL A 948 11.64 -27.70 7.80
N ALA A 949 12.11 -28.41 6.76
CA ALA A 949 11.30 -29.32 5.95
C ALA A 949 11.97 -30.70 5.78
N ARG A 950 11.15 -31.74 5.93
CA ARG A 950 11.47 -33.14 5.58
C ARG A 950 10.35 -33.61 4.68
N HIS A 951 10.62 -33.93 3.42
CA HIS A 951 9.61 -34.43 2.49
C HIS A 951 9.95 -35.88 2.17
N ASN A 952 8.98 -36.78 2.38
CA ASN A 952 9.04 -38.18 1.95
C ASN A 952 10.27 -38.90 2.52
N ASP A 953 10.41 -38.81 3.86
CA ASP A 953 11.56 -39.25 4.67
C ASP A 953 12.91 -38.56 4.39
N VAL A 954 13.05 -37.82 3.30
CA VAL A 954 14.27 -37.06 2.97
C VAL A 954 14.28 -35.70 3.67
N TRP A 955 15.34 -35.43 4.42
CA TRP A 955 15.64 -34.08 4.91
C TRP A 955 15.92 -33.15 3.72
N LEU A 956 14.95 -32.28 3.43
CA LEU A 956 15.07 -31.30 2.35
C LEU A 956 15.98 -30.18 2.81
N THR A 957 15.73 -29.62 4.00
CA THR A 957 16.63 -28.67 4.71
C THR A 957 17.46 -29.38 5.77
N GLU A 958 18.35 -28.64 6.45
CA GLU A 958 18.94 -29.09 7.71
C GLU A 958 17.86 -29.40 8.76
N SER A 959 18.11 -30.38 9.63
CA SER A 959 17.16 -30.86 10.64
C SER A 959 17.24 -30.11 11.98
N ALA A 960 18.25 -29.25 12.14
CA ALA A 960 18.53 -28.37 13.28
C ALA A 960 19.44 -27.19 12.80
N PRO A 961 18.91 -26.21 12.04
CA PRO A 961 19.71 -25.15 11.43
C PRO A 961 20.41 -24.22 12.43
N ALA A 962 21.67 -23.87 12.13
CA ALA A 962 22.63 -23.32 13.10
C ALA A 962 22.44 -21.84 13.53
N ASN A 963 21.48 -21.08 12.99
CA ASN A 963 21.25 -19.66 13.31
C ASN A 963 19.77 -19.34 13.53
N ASN A 964 19.20 -19.87 14.61
CA ASN A 964 17.76 -19.81 14.89
C ASN A 964 17.42 -18.85 16.05
N SER A 965 17.50 -17.54 15.82
CA SER A 965 16.97 -16.52 16.75
C SER A 965 15.54 -16.13 16.38
N ASN A 966 14.67 -15.98 17.39
CA ASN A 966 13.24 -15.65 17.26
C ASN A 966 12.34 -16.78 16.71
N VAL A 967 12.41 -17.97 17.30
CA VAL A 967 11.61 -19.16 16.95
C VAL A 967 10.07 -18.96 16.99
N ARG A 968 9.59 -17.87 17.63
CA ARG A 968 8.17 -17.52 17.78
C ARG A 968 7.68 -16.50 16.72
N ASP A 969 8.56 -16.04 15.83
CA ASP A 969 8.21 -15.16 14.71
C ASP A 969 7.62 -15.96 13.53
N TRP A 970 6.85 -15.29 12.66
CA TRP A 970 6.30 -15.84 11.43
C TRP A 970 7.43 -16.24 10.48
N VAL A 971 7.52 -17.54 10.17
CA VAL A 971 8.31 -18.02 9.04
C VAL A 971 7.40 -18.23 7.83
N VAL A 972 7.71 -17.55 6.73
CA VAL A 972 7.26 -17.96 5.40
C VAL A 972 8.23 -19.05 4.95
N MET A 973 7.74 -20.22 4.54
CA MET A 973 8.59 -21.30 4.01
C MET A 973 7.99 -21.92 2.77
N CYS A 974 8.79 -22.08 1.72
CA CYS A 974 8.44 -22.81 0.51
C CYS A 974 9.39 -23.99 0.26
N GLY A 975 8.88 -25.11 -0.26
CA GLY A 975 9.68 -26.30 -0.58
C GLY A 975 8.96 -27.28 -1.49
N THR A 976 9.71 -28.08 -2.25
CA THR A 976 9.17 -29.05 -3.23
C THR A 976 9.78 -30.43 -3.06
N ASN A 977 9.02 -31.48 -3.37
CA ASN A 977 9.58 -32.83 -3.52
C ASN A 977 10.05 -33.16 -4.95
N GLY A 978 9.93 -32.21 -5.90
CA GLY A 978 10.40 -32.32 -7.29
C GLY A 978 11.83 -31.86 -7.53
N GLY A 979 12.64 -31.71 -6.48
CA GLY A 979 14.06 -31.39 -6.58
C GLY A 979 14.61 -30.56 -5.42
N LYS A 980 15.91 -30.24 -5.51
CA LYS A 980 16.66 -29.50 -4.48
C LYS A 980 16.33 -28.00 -4.47
N LEU A 981 15.11 -27.63 -4.06
CA LEU A 981 14.66 -26.25 -3.84
C LEU A 981 13.85 -26.14 -2.54
N ALA A 982 14.33 -25.31 -1.61
CA ALA A 982 13.63 -24.93 -0.38
C ALA A 982 14.14 -23.58 0.12
N TYR A 983 13.23 -22.74 0.60
CA TYR A 983 13.47 -21.34 0.95
C TYR A 983 12.62 -20.96 2.16
N ASP A 984 13.15 -20.10 3.02
CA ASP A 984 12.47 -19.57 4.20
C ASP A 984 12.67 -18.05 4.31
N SER A 985 11.85 -17.35 5.08
CA SER A 985 11.98 -15.90 5.32
C SER A 985 13.03 -15.54 6.39
N LEU A 986 13.96 -16.44 6.71
CA LEU A 986 14.95 -16.26 7.76
C LEU A 986 16.23 -15.62 7.18
N TRP A 987 17.37 -15.84 7.85
CA TRP A 987 18.65 -15.28 7.42
C TRP A 987 19.01 -15.74 5.99
N ASN A 988 19.26 -14.79 5.09
CA ASN A 988 19.45 -14.99 3.64
C ASN A 988 18.26 -15.67 2.94
N TYR A 989 17.04 -15.13 3.07
CA TYR A 989 15.81 -15.69 2.47
C TYR A 989 15.81 -15.97 0.94
N LYS A 990 16.76 -15.39 0.16
CA LYS A 990 16.93 -15.68 -1.28
C LYS A 990 17.96 -16.81 -1.57
N GLU A 991 18.51 -17.44 -0.55
CA GLU A 991 19.46 -18.56 -0.60
C GLU A 991 18.75 -19.92 -0.56
N ASN A 992 19.24 -20.90 -1.34
CA ASN A 992 18.66 -22.25 -1.34
C ASN A 992 19.01 -23.01 -0.07
N LYS A 993 18.02 -23.27 0.77
CA LYS A 993 18.14 -24.05 2.01
C LYS A 993 18.04 -25.55 1.77
N ALA A 994 17.71 -25.99 0.55
CA ALA A 994 17.67 -27.41 0.23
C ALA A 994 19.08 -28.02 0.20
N ILE A 995 19.37 -28.95 1.12
CA ILE A 995 20.63 -29.70 1.20
C ILE A 995 20.63 -30.94 0.31
N ARG A 996 19.46 -31.55 0.06
CA ARG A 996 19.30 -32.79 -0.73
C ARG A 996 18.29 -32.64 -1.85
N THR A 997 18.44 -33.44 -2.90
CA THR A 997 17.43 -33.59 -3.94
C THR A 997 16.39 -34.60 -3.47
N THR A 998 15.15 -34.15 -3.35
CA THR A 998 13.96 -34.99 -3.27
C THR A 998 13.65 -35.55 -4.66
N THR A 999 13.55 -36.88 -4.76
CA THR A 999 13.17 -37.60 -6.00
C THR A 999 12.11 -38.69 -5.75
N SER A 1000 11.87 -39.06 -4.50
CA SER A 1000 10.76 -39.94 -4.11
C SER A 1000 9.46 -39.13 -4.05
N GLN A 1001 8.45 -39.54 -4.81
CA GLN A 1001 7.09 -38.98 -4.75
C GLN A 1001 6.33 -39.52 -3.53
N LEU A 1002 5.24 -38.87 -3.10
CA LEU A 1002 4.30 -39.51 -2.18
C LEU A 1002 3.57 -40.65 -2.91
N PRO A 1003 3.26 -41.78 -2.25
CA PRO A 1003 2.56 -42.90 -2.89
C PRO A 1003 1.12 -42.54 -3.27
N THR A 1004 0.51 -41.59 -2.57
CA THR A 1004 -0.87 -41.14 -2.71
C THR A 1004 -0.98 -39.64 -2.39
N THR A 1005 -2.12 -39.02 -2.73
CA THR A 1005 -2.44 -37.67 -2.27
C THR A 1005 -2.87 -37.70 -0.80
N GLU A 1006 -2.15 -36.95 0.04
CA GLU A 1006 -2.26 -36.95 1.50
C GLU A 1006 -3.02 -35.72 2.06
N GLU A 1007 -3.63 -35.89 3.23
CA GLU A 1007 -4.14 -34.80 4.08
C GLU A 1007 -2.98 -34.15 4.86
N ILE A 1008 -2.96 -32.81 4.96
CA ILE A 1008 -2.04 -32.08 5.84
C ILE A 1008 -2.72 -31.83 7.18
N PHE A 1009 -2.00 -32.04 8.28
CA PHE A 1009 -2.48 -31.87 9.64
C PHE A 1009 -1.64 -30.90 10.45
N VAL A 1010 -2.28 -30.32 11.47
CA VAL A 1010 -1.65 -29.70 12.63
C VAL A 1010 -2.02 -30.50 13.87
N ASN A 1011 -1.02 -30.83 14.69
CA ASN A 1011 -1.17 -31.62 15.93
C ASN A 1011 -1.94 -32.95 15.74
N LYS A 1012 -1.44 -33.84 14.87
CA LYS A 1012 -1.98 -35.21 14.68
C LYS A 1012 -0.87 -36.25 14.50
N GLY A 1013 -1.12 -37.48 14.93
CA GLY A 1013 -0.19 -38.61 14.92
C GLY A 1013 0.57 -38.74 16.25
N ASP A 1014 1.36 -39.80 16.39
CA ASP A 1014 2.12 -40.13 17.63
C ASP A 1014 3.34 -39.21 17.87
N PHE A 1015 3.33 -38.03 17.26
CA PHE A 1015 4.39 -37.04 17.35
C PHE A 1015 4.10 -36.03 18.46
N SER A 1016 5.15 -35.57 19.13
CA SER A 1016 5.06 -34.48 20.09
C SER A 1016 4.35 -33.27 19.47
N LEU A 1017 3.35 -32.73 20.19
CA LEU A 1017 2.44 -31.69 19.71
C LEU A 1017 3.00 -30.27 20.02
N SER A 1018 2.45 -29.24 19.37
CA SER A 1018 2.90 -27.84 19.51
C SER A 1018 1.80 -26.87 19.88
N ASP A 1019 2.16 -25.74 20.47
CA ASP A 1019 1.30 -24.56 20.52
C ASP A 1019 1.63 -23.69 19.30
N PHE A 1020 0.66 -23.57 18.39
CA PHE A 1020 0.87 -23.20 17.00
C PHE A 1020 0.04 -21.99 16.57
N ALA A 1021 0.53 -21.32 15.53
CA ALA A 1021 -0.27 -20.44 14.69
C ALA A 1021 0.03 -20.69 13.21
N VAL A 1022 -1.03 -20.69 12.38
CA VAL A 1022 -0.96 -20.86 10.92
C VAL A 1022 -1.75 -19.72 10.27
N MET A 1023 -1.07 -18.92 9.46
CA MET A 1023 -1.64 -17.74 8.78
C MET A 1023 -2.10 -18.06 7.36
N GLU A 1024 -1.29 -18.72 6.54
CA GLU A 1024 -1.62 -18.99 5.13
C GLU A 1024 -0.94 -20.27 4.65
N LEU A 1025 -1.58 -21.02 3.75
CA LEU A 1025 -1.06 -22.28 3.18
C LEU A 1025 -1.46 -22.39 1.70
N ILE A 1026 -0.47 -22.69 0.84
CA ILE A 1026 -0.64 -22.86 -0.60
C ILE A 1026 0.04 -24.15 -1.03
N THR A 1027 -0.62 -24.97 -1.86
CA THR A 1027 -0.06 -26.21 -2.43
C THR A 1027 -0.22 -26.25 -3.94
N TRP A 1028 0.74 -26.87 -4.62
CA TRP A 1028 0.75 -27.12 -6.06
C TRP A 1028 1.03 -28.59 -6.37
N ASP A 1029 0.50 -29.10 -7.48
CA ASP A 1029 0.69 -30.47 -7.99
C ASP A 1029 2.04 -30.69 -8.70
N ARG A 1030 2.77 -29.60 -8.92
CA ARG A 1030 4.03 -29.55 -9.65
C ARG A 1030 5.15 -28.94 -8.81
N LYS A 1031 6.37 -29.10 -9.34
CA LYS A 1031 7.54 -28.33 -8.94
C LYS A 1031 7.41 -26.88 -9.44
N LEU A 1032 7.47 -25.89 -8.55
CA LEU A 1032 7.67 -24.49 -8.95
C LEU A 1032 9.13 -24.23 -9.35
N SER A 1033 9.33 -23.32 -10.29
CA SER A 1033 10.63 -22.78 -10.64
C SER A 1033 11.17 -21.80 -9.57
N LYS A 1034 12.41 -21.34 -9.78
CA LYS A 1034 13.06 -20.35 -8.91
C LYS A 1034 12.38 -18.97 -8.92
N ALA A 1035 11.77 -18.55 -10.03
CA ALA A 1035 11.03 -17.28 -10.03
C ALA A 1035 9.73 -17.44 -9.22
N GLU A 1036 8.87 -18.35 -9.68
CA GLU A 1036 7.55 -18.65 -9.11
C GLU A 1036 7.51 -18.88 -7.60
N MET A 1037 8.50 -19.59 -7.06
CA MET A 1037 8.59 -19.85 -5.62
C MET A 1037 8.98 -18.58 -4.83
N TRP A 1038 9.74 -17.64 -5.42
CA TRP A 1038 10.10 -16.38 -4.78
C TRP A 1038 8.96 -15.38 -4.91
N ASP A 1039 8.27 -15.34 -6.06
CA ASP A 1039 7.05 -14.54 -6.26
C ASP A 1039 6.01 -14.91 -5.18
N SER A 1040 5.82 -16.22 -4.96
CA SER A 1040 4.99 -16.76 -3.88
C SER A 1040 5.44 -16.32 -2.49
N MET A 1041 6.76 -16.28 -2.22
CA MET A 1041 7.29 -15.80 -0.95
C MET A 1041 7.17 -14.29 -0.77
N GLU A 1042 7.41 -13.50 -1.80
CA GLU A 1042 7.31 -12.04 -1.73
C GLU A 1042 5.86 -11.59 -1.56
N TYR A 1043 4.89 -12.28 -2.17
CA TYR A 1043 3.47 -12.13 -1.85
C TYR A 1043 3.16 -12.45 -0.36
N LEU A 1044 3.63 -13.58 0.17
CA LEU A 1044 3.38 -13.99 1.56
C LEU A 1044 4.09 -13.06 2.58
N MET A 1045 5.29 -12.58 2.26
CA MET A 1045 6.01 -11.56 3.04
C MET A 1045 5.33 -10.18 2.91
N TRP A 1046 4.76 -9.84 1.77
CA TRP A 1046 3.93 -8.64 1.61
C TRP A 1046 2.65 -8.73 2.44
N LYS A 1047 1.96 -9.87 2.51
CA LYS A 1047 0.81 -10.08 3.42
C LYS A 1047 1.15 -9.76 4.88
N LEU A 1048 2.32 -10.19 5.36
CA LEU A 1048 2.82 -9.86 6.72
C LEU A 1048 3.08 -8.35 6.93
N ARG A 1049 3.49 -7.62 5.88
CA ARG A 1049 3.79 -6.17 5.93
C ARG A 1049 2.56 -5.29 5.71
N ALA A 1050 1.71 -5.67 4.77
CA ALA A 1050 0.53 -4.93 4.32
C ALA A 1050 -0.72 -5.22 5.16
N GLY A 1051 -0.74 -6.33 5.90
CA GLY A 1051 -1.87 -6.78 6.70
C GLY A 1051 -2.85 -7.60 5.86
N ALA A 1052 -3.55 -8.52 6.52
CA ALA A 1052 -4.39 -9.52 5.88
C ALA A 1052 -5.63 -9.84 6.73
N VAL A 1053 -6.69 -9.05 6.55
CA VAL A 1053 -7.88 -9.12 7.40
C VAL A 1053 -9.14 -8.99 6.57
N ARG A 1054 -10.13 -9.84 6.85
CA ARG A 1054 -11.53 -9.51 6.56
C ARG A 1054 -12.02 -8.57 7.63
N GLU A 1055 -12.16 -7.31 7.26
CA GLU A 1055 -12.83 -6.32 8.08
C GLU A 1055 -14.29 -6.70 8.30
N VAL A 1056 -14.78 -6.36 9.48
CA VAL A 1056 -16.15 -6.64 9.90
C VAL A 1056 -16.84 -5.29 9.98
N SER A 1057 -17.84 -5.04 9.14
CA SER A 1057 -18.49 -3.74 9.02
C SER A 1057 -19.54 -3.47 10.10
N GLU A 1058 -19.64 -4.36 11.10
CA GLU A 1058 -20.67 -4.44 12.13
C GLU A 1058 -20.10 -5.11 13.41
N HIS A 1059 -20.58 -4.76 14.61
CA HIS A 1059 -21.51 -5.69 15.29
C HIS A 1059 -21.11 -7.14 15.64
N LEU A 1060 -19.84 -7.52 15.77
CA LEU A 1060 -19.51 -8.86 16.28
C LEU A 1060 -19.67 -8.93 17.82
N SER A 1061 -20.92 -9.08 18.26
CA SER A 1061 -21.34 -9.08 19.67
C SER A 1061 -20.61 -10.10 20.54
N PRO A 1062 -19.80 -9.71 21.54
CA PRO A 1062 -19.18 -10.64 22.48
C PRO A 1062 -20.23 -11.30 23.39
N PHE A 1063 -19.92 -12.50 23.90
CA PHE A 1063 -20.79 -13.28 24.81
C PHE A 1063 -21.34 -12.49 26.01
N SER A 1064 -20.64 -11.45 26.46
CA SER A 1064 -21.09 -10.54 27.52
C SER A 1064 -22.40 -9.80 27.23
N GLU A 1065 -22.86 -9.77 25.98
CA GLU A 1065 -24.13 -9.17 25.55
C GLU A 1065 -25.32 -10.16 25.62
N ARG A 1066 -25.06 -11.44 25.96
CA ARG A 1066 -26.02 -12.40 26.55
C ARG A 1066 -27.33 -12.67 25.77
N ASN A 1067 -27.27 -12.65 24.44
CA ASN A 1067 -28.40 -12.76 23.50
C ASN A 1067 -29.45 -13.86 23.83
N PHE A 1068 -29.06 -14.97 24.49
CA PHE A 1068 -29.92 -16.13 24.78
C PHE A 1068 -30.36 -16.29 26.26
N VAL A 1069 -29.93 -15.42 27.19
CA VAL A 1069 -30.13 -15.67 28.63
C VAL A 1069 -31.60 -15.56 29.06
N SER A 1070 -32.39 -14.67 28.46
CA SER A 1070 -33.84 -14.55 28.72
C SER A 1070 -34.63 -15.81 28.37
N PHE A 1071 -34.19 -16.61 27.39
CA PHE A 1071 -34.78 -17.92 27.07
C PHE A 1071 -34.27 -19.03 27.99
N ALA A 1072 -33.13 -18.82 28.65
CA ALA A 1072 -32.44 -19.78 29.50
C ALA A 1072 -32.96 -19.78 30.94
N GLU A 1073 -33.26 -18.59 31.50
CA GLU A 1073 -33.74 -18.41 32.88
C GLU A 1073 -35.03 -19.17 33.24
N PRO A 1074 -36.02 -19.37 32.33
CA PRO A 1074 -37.19 -20.19 32.64
C PRO A 1074 -36.95 -21.71 32.67
N GLU A 1075 -35.72 -22.19 32.42
CA GLU A 1075 -35.29 -23.60 32.56
C GLU A 1075 -36.19 -24.63 31.81
N LEU A 1076 -36.74 -24.26 30.65
CA LEU A 1076 -37.79 -25.01 29.97
C LEU A 1076 -37.31 -26.41 29.54
N SER A 1077 -38.26 -27.35 29.45
CA SER A 1077 -37.99 -28.74 29.08
C SER A 1077 -39.07 -29.27 28.14
N ASN A 1078 -38.70 -30.21 27.27
CA ASN A 1078 -39.55 -30.78 26.21
C ASN A 1078 -39.98 -29.75 25.16
N VAL A 1079 -39.09 -28.81 24.81
CA VAL A 1079 -39.38 -27.69 23.89
C VAL A 1079 -38.99 -27.96 22.43
N GLN A 1080 -38.78 -29.23 22.06
CA GLN A 1080 -38.31 -29.62 20.71
C GLN A 1080 -39.26 -29.19 19.57
N ASP A 1081 -40.55 -29.09 19.85
CA ASP A 1081 -41.60 -28.68 18.91
C ASP A 1081 -41.87 -27.17 18.92
N GLN A 1082 -41.11 -26.39 19.70
CA GLN A 1082 -41.27 -24.94 19.85
C GLN A 1082 -40.22 -24.17 19.04
N SER A 1083 -40.62 -23.01 18.52
CA SER A 1083 -39.74 -22.05 17.84
C SER A 1083 -39.41 -20.88 18.77
N PHE A 1084 -38.12 -20.57 18.90
CA PHE A 1084 -37.66 -19.40 19.67
C PHE A 1084 -36.95 -18.44 18.74
N GLN A 1085 -37.30 -17.15 18.79
CA GLN A 1085 -36.64 -16.11 18.00
C GLN A 1085 -35.85 -15.19 18.93
N ALA A 1086 -34.53 -15.15 18.72
CA ALA A 1086 -33.62 -14.28 19.44
C ALA A 1086 -33.11 -13.18 18.52
N ASN A 1087 -33.27 -11.92 18.93
CA ASN A 1087 -32.70 -10.78 18.22
C ASN A 1087 -31.20 -10.68 18.52
N LEU A 1088 -30.40 -10.50 17.48
CA LEU A 1088 -28.95 -10.27 17.57
C LEU A 1088 -28.66 -8.76 17.54
N ALA A 1089 -27.47 -8.36 18.00
CA ALA A 1089 -27.12 -6.94 18.17
C ALA A 1089 -27.26 -6.07 16.90
N ASN A 1090 -27.17 -6.67 15.70
CA ASN A 1090 -27.29 -6.00 14.40
C ASN A 1090 -28.72 -5.95 13.84
N GLY A 1091 -29.73 -6.32 14.62
CA GLY A 1091 -31.12 -6.43 14.16
C GLY A 1091 -31.45 -7.70 13.37
N TYR A 1092 -30.47 -8.58 13.13
CA TYR A 1092 -30.70 -9.93 12.59
C TYR A 1092 -31.46 -10.80 13.59
N THR A 1093 -32.27 -11.75 13.09
CA THR A 1093 -33.04 -12.67 13.93
C THR A 1093 -32.50 -14.10 13.81
N ALA A 1094 -32.16 -14.72 14.93
CA ALA A 1094 -31.84 -16.14 15.01
C ALA A 1094 -33.08 -16.94 15.41
N THR A 1095 -33.61 -17.76 14.50
CA THR A 1095 -34.73 -18.68 14.77
C THR A 1095 -34.20 -20.06 15.16
N MET A 1096 -34.54 -20.50 16.36
CA MET A 1096 -34.10 -21.75 16.99
C MET A 1096 -35.23 -22.79 16.91
N LEU A 1097 -34.92 -24.00 16.46
CA LEU A 1097 -35.88 -25.12 16.33
C LEU A 1097 -35.25 -26.44 16.80
N GLY A 1098 -36.05 -27.38 17.30
CA GLY A 1098 -35.57 -28.72 17.66
C GLY A 1098 -34.65 -28.78 18.89
N TRP A 1099 -34.73 -27.82 19.81
CA TRP A 1099 -33.96 -27.83 21.05
C TRP A 1099 -34.79 -28.47 22.18
N ILE A 1100 -34.22 -29.39 22.97
CA ILE A 1100 -35.01 -30.19 23.93
C ILE A 1100 -35.26 -29.40 25.22
N LYS A 1101 -34.30 -28.55 25.61
CA LYS A 1101 -34.30 -27.80 26.87
C LYS A 1101 -33.72 -26.40 26.67
N THR A 1102 -34.10 -25.47 27.54
CA THR A 1102 -33.30 -24.27 27.83
C THR A 1102 -32.81 -24.34 29.27
N ARG A 1103 -31.59 -23.85 29.56
CA ARG A 1103 -31.00 -23.87 30.91
C ARG A 1103 -30.09 -22.67 31.14
N ALA A 1104 -30.16 -22.04 32.30
CA ALA A 1104 -29.21 -20.99 32.68
C ALA A 1104 -27.92 -21.61 33.28
N PRO A 1105 -26.71 -21.10 32.99
CA PRO A 1105 -26.33 -20.05 32.03
C PRO A 1105 -25.96 -20.62 30.64
N HIS A 1106 -26.58 -21.72 30.23
CA HIS A 1106 -26.19 -22.55 29.07
C HIS A 1106 -26.93 -22.23 27.76
N GLY A 1107 -28.05 -21.52 27.80
CA GLY A 1107 -28.87 -21.24 26.62
C GLY A 1107 -29.67 -22.48 26.19
N PHE A 1108 -29.58 -22.84 24.90
CA PHE A 1108 -30.30 -23.97 24.33
C PHE A 1108 -29.51 -25.27 24.45
N VAL A 1109 -30.19 -26.36 24.79
CA VAL A 1109 -29.57 -27.65 25.12
C VAL A 1109 -30.30 -28.80 24.42
N ARG A 1110 -29.53 -29.66 23.74
CA ARG A 1110 -29.99 -30.94 23.19
C ARG A 1110 -29.20 -32.09 23.84
N ASN A 1111 -29.91 -32.88 24.66
CA ASN A 1111 -29.34 -33.98 25.45
C ASN A 1111 -29.85 -35.38 25.02
N ALA A 1112 -30.42 -35.48 23.82
CA ALA A 1112 -30.82 -36.73 23.17
C ALA A 1112 -30.64 -36.59 21.65
N ASP A 1113 -30.66 -37.71 20.95
CA ASP A 1113 -30.11 -37.85 19.61
C ASP A 1113 -30.99 -37.21 18.52
N GLY A 1114 -30.41 -36.96 17.34
CA GLY A 1114 -31.04 -36.18 16.27
C GLY A 1114 -30.72 -34.68 16.33
N LYS A 1115 -31.46 -33.89 15.56
CA LYS A 1115 -31.05 -32.56 15.11
C LYS A 1115 -31.80 -31.39 15.76
N ALA A 1116 -31.08 -30.30 15.99
CA ALA A 1116 -31.60 -28.96 16.25
C ALA A 1116 -31.06 -27.99 15.18
N THR A 1117 -31.68 -26.82 15.02
CA THR A 1117 -31.18 -25.78 14.10
C THR A 1117 -31.17 -24.40 14.74
N ALA A 1118 -30.33 -23.53 14.18
CA ALA A 1118 -30.42 -22.08 14.30
C ALA A 1118 -30.32 -21.47 12.90
N VAL A 1119 -31.37 -20.79 12.45
CA VAL A 1119 -31.38 -20.06 11.17
C VAL A 1119 -31.27 -18.58 11.48
N VAL A 1120 -30.15 -17.96 11.11
CA VAL A 1120 -29.97 -16.51 11.20
C VAL A 1120 -30.49 -15.89 9.92
N SER A 1121 -31.44 -14.96 10.03
CA SER A 1121 -32.14 -14.33 8.91
C SER A 1121 -32.11 -12.80 8.98
N GLY A 1122 -32.45 -12.16 7.87
CA GLY A 1122 -32.31 -10.71 7.68
C GLY A 1122 -30.95 -10.27 7.11
N LEU A 1123 -30.16 -11.22 6.60
CA LEU A 1123 -28.84 -10.96 6.01
C LEU A 1123 -29.00 -10.54 4.54
N LYS A 1124 -28.00 -9.85 3.98
CA LYS A 1124 -27.98 -9.53 2.54
C LYS A 1124 -27.67 -10.81 1.73
N PRO A 1125 -28.52 -11.22 0.76
CA PRO A 1125 -28.27 -12.40 -0.06
C PRO A 1125 -26.89 -12.38 -0.71
N ALA A 1126 -26.22 -13.54 -0.73
CA ALA A 1126 -24.88 -13.73 -1.28
C ALA A 1126 -23.74 -12.86 -0.69
N ALA A 1127 -23.97 -12.04 0.35
CA ALA A 1127 -22.90 -11.32 1.05
C ALA A 1127 -22.12 -12.23 2.02
N MET A 1128 -20.95 -11.78 2.46
CA MET A 1128 -20.05 -12.52 3.35
C MET A 1128 -20.15 -12.02 4.80
N TYR A 1129 -20.19 -12.96 5.74
CA TYR A 1129 -20.43 -12.72 7.17
C TYR A 1129 -19.39 -13.44 8.02
N VAL A 1130 -18.88 -12.77 9.07
CA VAL A 1130 -18.17 -13.42 10.18
C VAL A 1130 -19.20 -13.90 11.19
N TYR A 1131 -19.00 -15.11 11.71
CA TYR A 1131 -19.86 -15.70 12.74
C TYR A 1131 -19.04 -16.24 13.91
N GLN A 1132 -19.63 -16.19 15.11
CA GLN A 1132 -19.13 -16.83 16.32
C GLN A 1132 -20.27 -17.57 17.04
N LEU A 1133 -20.03 -18.83 17.38
CA LEU A 1133 -20.93 -19.65 18.20
C LEU A 1133 -20.29 -19.88 19.57
N HIS A 1134 -21.05 -19.59 20.62
CA HIS A 1134 -20.65 -19.84 22.00
C HIS A 1134 -21.33 -21.10 22.51
N MET A 1135 -20.55 -22.05 23.00
CA MET A 1135 -21.02 -23.36 23.48
C MET A 1135 -20.54 -23.59 24.90
N ARG A 1136 -21.17 -22.88 25.85
CA ARG A 1136 -20.72 -22.82 27.24
C ARG A 1136 -21.46 -23.84 28.12
N MET A 1137 -20.75 -24.86 28.58
CA MET A 1137 -21.20 -25.83 29.59
C MET A 1137 -20.22 -25.80 30.77
N THR A 1138 -20.73 -25.69 32.00
CA THR A 1138 -19.93 -25.56 33.24
C THR A 1138 -20.05 -26.77 34.16
N ILE A 1139 -20.78 -27.81 33.75
CA ILE A 1139 -20.89 -29.10 34.43
C ILE A 1139 -20.08 -30.09 33.60
N GLU A 1140 -18.96 -30.59 34.12
CA GLU A 1140 -17.95 -31.29 33.32
C GLU A 1140 -18.48 -32.58 32.68
N ASP A 1141 -19.25 -33.39 33.43
CA ASP A 1141 -19.91 -34.61 32.93
C ASP A 1141 -20.85 -34.37 31.73
N ASN A 1142 -21.37 -33.15 31.60
CA ASN A 1142 -22.29 -32.74 30.54
C ASN A 1142 -21.58 -32.14 29.32
N MET A 1143 -20.25 -31.94 29.34
CA MET A 1143 -19.50 -31.27 28.26
C MET A 1143 -19.33 -32.19 27.04
N GLY A 1144 -20.29 -32.18 26.13
CA GLY A 1144 -20.26 -33.04 24.94
C GLY A 1144 -19.65 -32.43 23.68
N LYS A 1145 -19.44 -33.33 22.70
CA LYS A 1145 -19.13 -33.04 21.30
C LYS A 1145 -20.42 -32.68 20.53
N CYS A 1146 -20.40 -31.56 19.82
CA CYS A 1146 -21.43 -31.20 18.83
C CYS A 1146 -20.93 -31.49 17.42
N ARG A 1147 -21.77 -32.09 16.58
CA ARG A 1147 -21.66 -32.02 15.11
C ARG A 1147 -22.35 -30.74 14.64
N ILE A 1148 -21.71 -30.01 13.73
CA ILE A 1148 -22.22 -28.74 13.17
C ILE A 1148 -22.15 -28.80 11.65
N VAL A 1149 -23.21 -28.35 10.98
CA VAL A 1149 -23.23 -28.08 9.53
C VAL A 1149 -23.71 -26.65 9.30
N LEU A 1150 -23.10 -25.96 8.33
CA LEU A 1150 -23.48 -24.61 7.92
C LEU A 1150 -23.89 -24.60 6.45
N ASN A 1151 -25.08 -24.07 6.14
CA ASN A 1151 -25.65 -23.95 4.79
C ASN A 1151 -25.65 -25.27 3.99
N HIS A 1152 -25.94 -26.39 4.64
CA HIS A 1152 -25.85 -27.76 4.09
C HIS A 1152 -24.45 -28.14 3.56
N GLY A 1153 -23.41 -27.38 3.92
CA GLY A 1153 -22.03 -27.60 3.52
C GLY A 1153 -21.29 -28.68 4.33
N PRO A 1154 -19.95 -28.63 4.38
CA PRO A 1154 -19.15 -29.67 5.01
C PRO A 1154 -19.37 -29.75 6.53
N ILE A 1155 -19.43 -31.00 7.03
CA ILE A 1155 -19.55 -31.31 8.46
C ILE A 1155 -18.30 -30.86 9.22
N ALA A 1156 -18.52 -30.19 10.35
CA ALA A 1156 -17.56 -29.85 11.38
C ALA A 1156 -17.93 -30.48 12.73
N PHE A 1157 -16.97 -30.48 13.66
CA PHE A 1157 -17.18 -30.88 15.05
C PHE A 1157 -16.55 -29.87 16.00
N THR A 1158 -17.11 -29.71 17.20
CA THR A 1158 -16.48 -28.94 18.28
C THR A 1158 -16.85 -29.50 19.66
N PHE A 1159 -16.09 -29.08 20.68
CA PHE A 1159 -16.24 -29.48 22.07
C PHE A 1159 -16.57 -28.25 22.94
N GLN A 1160 -17.54 -28.42 23.85
CA GLN A 1160 -17.98 -27.37 24.77
C GLN A 1160 -16.89 -26.91 25.74
N GLY A 1161 -17.16 -25.79 26.43
CA GLY A 1161 -16.23 -25.19 27.39
C GLY A 1161 -16.92 -24.54 28.58
N ASN A 1162 -16.26 -24.56 29.74
CA ASN A 1162 -16.65 -23.71 30.89
C ASN A 1162 -16.34 -22.22 30.64
N ALA A 1163 -15.32 -21.94 29.81
CA ALA A 1163 -14.81 -20.62 29.49
C ALA A 1163 -15.72 -19.80 28.56
N ILE A 1164 -15.72 -18.47 28.76
CA ILE A 1164 -16.55 -17.47 28.07
C ILE A 1164 -15.89 -17.09 26.73
N ILE A 1165 -15.78 -18.06 25.82
CA ILE A 1165 -15.03 -17.93 24.56
C ILE A 1165 -15.85 -18.49 23.38
N PRO A 1166 -15.66 -18.02 22.13
CA PRO A 1166 -16.23 -18.70 20.96
C PRO A 1166 -15.66 -20.11 20.87
N ARG A 1167 -16.51 -21.08 20.51
CA ARG A 1167 -16.14 -22.51 20.36
C ARG A 1167 -16.27 -23.02 18.93
N PHE A 1168 -16.90 -22.24 18.05
CA PHE A 1168 -16.87 -22.44 16.61
C PHE A 1168 -17.03 -21.09 15.93
N GLU A 1169 -16.10 -20.71 15.07
CA GLU A 1169 -16.05 -19.38 14.45
C GLU A 1169 -15.44 -19.43 13.05
N GLY A 1170 -15.81 -18.49 12.18
CA GLY A 1170 -15.33 -18.46 10.81
C GLY A 1170 -16.01 -17.41 9.95
N VAL A 1171 -15.94 -17.60 8.63
CA VAL A 1171 -16.57 -16.75 7.63
C VAL A 1171 -17.49 -17.61 6.76
N ALA A 1172 -18.68 -17.11 6.43
CA ALA A 1172 -19.63 -17.79 5.56
C ALA A 1172 -20.36 -16.82 4.62
N LYS A 1173 -20.77 -17.33 3.46
CA LYS A 1173 -21.62 -16.61 2.50
C LYS A 1173 -23.09 -16.84 2.86
N ALA A 1174 -23.89 -15.78 2.95
CA ALA A 1174 -25.35 -15.92 3.10
C ALA A 1174 -25.95 -16.61 1.87
N ASN A 1175 -26.97 -17.43 2.08
CA ASN A 1175 -27.67 -18.12 0.99
C ASN A 1175 -28.48 -17.11 0.11
N PRO A 1176 -29.09 -17.54 -1.01
CA PRO A 1176 -29.89 -16.67 -1.87
C PRO A 1176 -31.13 -16.03 -1.21
N ARG A 1177 -31.53 -16.47 -0.01
CA ARG A 1177 -32.64 -15.91 0.78
C ARG A 1177 -32.20 -14.91 1.84
N GLY A 1178 -30.89 -14.69 2.02
CA GLY A 1178 -30.39 -13.84 3.10
C GLY A 1178 -30.33 -14.55 4.46
N GLU A 1179 -29.96 -15.84 4.45
CA GLU A 1179 -29.93 -16.68 5.65
C GLU A 1179 -28.57 -17.39 5.84
N LEU A 1180 -28.22 -17.68 7.09
CA LEU A 1180 -27.22 -18.68 7.48
C LEU A 1180 -27.90 -19.80 8.28
N HIS A 1181 -27.83 -21.03 7.77
CA HIS A 1181 -28.48 -22.21 8.35
C HIS A 1181 -27.45 -23.05 9.12
N PHE A 1182 -27.50 -23.01 10.45
CA PHE A 1182 -26.71 -23.88 11.31
C PHE A 1182 -27.55 -25.08 11.75
N GLU A 1183 -27.12 -26.30 11.41
CA GLU A 1183 -27.63 -27.56 11.94
C GLU A 1183 -26.70 -28.07 13.04
N PHE A 1184 -27.27 -28.48 14.17
CA PHE A 1184 -26.57 -29.03 15.33
C PHE A 1184 -27.07 -30.44 15.62
N GLU A 1185 -26.16 -31.37 15.84
CA GLU A 1185 -26.48 -32.73 16.25
C GLU A 1185 -25.59 -33.17 17.40
N ARG A 1186 -26.19 -33.94 18.33
CA ARG A 1186 -25.51 -34.45 19.51
C ARG A 1186 -24.70 -35.70 19.14
N GLU A 1187 -23.40 -35.68 19.40
CA GLU A 1187 -22.51 -36.84 19.18
C GLU A 1187 -22.15 -37.56 20.49
N ASP A 1188 -22.34 -36.89 21.62
CA ASP A 1188 -21.83 -37.26 22.94
C ASP A 1188 -22.66 -36.53 24.03
N SER A 1189 -22.31 -36.65 25.31
CA SER A 1189 -23.05 -36.18 26.51
C SER A 1189 -24.16 -35.13 26.27
N HIS A 1190 -23.84 -33.87 25.94
CA HIS A 1190 -24.82 -32.86 25.51
C HIS A 1190 -24.32 -32.10 24.27
N CYS A 1191 -25.24 -31.50 23.50
CA CYS A 1191 -24.90 -30.39 22.60
C CYS A 1191 -25.60 -29.10 23.08
N VAL A 1192 -24.82 -28.01 23.23
CA VAL A 1192 -25.23 -26.77 23.92
C VAL A 1192 -24.88 -25.55 23.07
N LEU A 1193 -25.82 -24.62 22.90
CA LEU A 1193 -25.59 -23.34 22.25
C LEU A 1193 -26.04 -22.20 23.17
N SER A 1194 -25.05 -21.52 23.76
CA SER A 1194 -25.22 -20.44 24.74
C SER A 1194 -25.23 -19.04 24.13
N GLY A 1195 -24.99 -18.91 22.82
CA GLY A 1195 -25.08 -17.64 22.09
C GLY A 1195 -24.59 -17.73 20.65
N ILE A 1196 -25.08 -16.82 19.80
CA ILE A 1196 -24.67 -16.63 18.40
C ILE A 1196 -24.35 -15.14 18.20
N ALA A 1197 -23.25 -14.84 17.51
CA ALA A 1197 -22.95 -13.53 16.96
C ALA A 1197 -22.72 -13.66 15.44
N VAL A 1198 -23.28 -12.74 14.66
CA VAL A 1198 -23.12 -12.66 13.19
C VAL A 1198 -23.01 -11.20 12.78
N ALA A 1199 -22.02 -10.89 11.96
CA ALA A 1199 -21.71 -9.54 11.51
C ALA A 1199 -21.23 -9.54 10.05
N ALA A 1200 -21.68 -8.58 9.24
CA ALA A 1200 -21.29 -8.46 7.85
C ALA A 1200 -19.79 -8.13 7.69
N THR A 1201 -19.24 -8.45 6.52
CA THR A 1201 -17.88 -8.08 6.13
C THR A 1201 -17.88 -7.23 4.87
N SER A 1202 -16.97 -6.25 4.84
CA SER A 1202 -16.45 -5.69 3.59
C SER A 1202 -15.61 -6.76 2.85
N GLY A 1203 -14.95 -6.38 1.76
CA GLY A 1203 -14.14 -7.31 0.96
C GLY A 1203 -12.94 -7.90 1.72
N PRO A 1204 -12.16 -8.80 1.09
CA PRO A 1204 -10.83 -9.12 1.60
C PRO A 1204 -9.93 -7.89 1.48
N VAL A 1205 -9.64 -7.20 2.60
CA VAL A 1205 -8.88 -5.95 2.61
C VAL A 1205 -7.40 -6.23 2.91
N ALA A 1206 -6.54 -5.89 1.96
CA ALA A 1206 -5.14 -5.58 2.25
C ALA A 1206 -5.09 -4.12 2.71
N PHE A 1207 -4.64 -3.86 3.94
CA PHE A 1207 -5.01 -2.65 4.68
C PHE A 1207 -4.59 -1.33 3.99
N LEU A 1208 -5.54 -0.67 3.32
CA LEU A 1208 -5.41 0.69 2.80
C LEU A 1208 -6.66 1.56 3.11
N GLY A 1209 -7.37 1.24 4.20
CA GLY A 1209 -8.36 2.13 4.83
C GLY A 1209 -9.65 1.43 5.28
N GLU A 1210 -10.11 1.80 6.49
CA GLU A 1210 -11.51 1.85 6.98
C GLU A 1210 -12.38 0.56 6.93
N ALA A 1211 -12.89 -0.01 8.05
CA ALA A 1211 -13.05 0.56 9.42
C ALA A 1211 -13.37 -0.46 10.57
N THR A 1212 -14.19 -0.02 11.56
CA THR A 1212 -14.39 -0.50 12.95
C THR A 1212 -15.62 -1.43 13.10
N SER A 1213 -16.05 -2.01 14.26
CA SER A 1213 -16.00 -1.64 15.71
C SER A 1213 -16.25 -2.91 16.60
N LEU A 1214 -16.36 -2.98 17.95
CA LEU A 1214 -17.15 -2.23 18.97
C LEU A 1214 -16.63 -2.41 20.43
N SER A 1215 -17.36 -1.86 21.43
CA SER A 1215 -16.84 -1.63 22.80
C SER A 1215 -17.82 -1.74 24.01
N SER A 1216 -17.44 -2.58 24.99
CA SER A 1216 -17.39 -2.34 26.47
C SER A 1216 -18.59 -1.80 27.31
N SER A 1217 -18.79 -2.42 28.48
CA SER A 1217 -19.21 -1.75 29.74
C SER A 1217 -18.66 -2.48 31.00
N ARG A 1218 -18.75 -1.86 32.20
CA ARG A 1218 -18.19 -2.33 33.50
C ARG A 1218 -19.32 -2.95 34.39
N ALA A 1219 -19.12 -3.55 35.58
CA ALA A 1219 -18.03 -3.58 36.56
C ALA A 1219 -18.12 -4.80 37.55
N ALA A 1220 -17.24 -4.80 38.59
CA ALA A 1220 -17.36 -5.44 39.92
C ALA A 1220 -16.80 -6.86 40.22
N THR A 1221 -15.55 -6.87 40.72
CA THR A 1221 -15.02 -7.56 41.94
C THR A 1221 -14.77 -9.09 42.04
N ARG A 1222 -13.63 -9.39 42.72
CA ARG A 1222 -13.13 -10.62 43.38
C ARG A 1222 -12.54 -11.78 42.57
N GLU A 1223 -11.20 -11.73 42.50
CA GLU A 1223 -10.23 -12.80 42.85
C GLU A 1223 -10.47 -14.25 42.40
N GLY A 1224 -9.62 -14.74 41.49
CA GLY A 1224 -9.46 -16.16 41.15
C GLY A 1224 -9.48 -16.42 39.63
N ALA A 1225 -8.40 -17.03 39.11
CA ALA A 1225 -8.35 -17.70 37.80
C ALA A 1225 -8.88 -16.93 36.55
N ALA A 1226 -8.56 -15.65 36.40
CA ALA A 1226 -9.02 -14.81 35.27
C ALA A 1226 -7.90 -14.01 34.55
N THR A 1227 -6.84 -14.69 34.10
CA THR A 1227 -5.61 -14.04 33.57
C THR A 1227 -5.30 -14.28 32.08
N GLU A 1228 -6.05 -15.12 31.36
CA GLU A 1228 -5.69 -15.54 29.99
C GLU A 1228 -6.55 -14.91 28.88
N PHE A 1229 -7.80 -14.52 29.15
CA PHE A 1229 -8.71 -14.01 28.11
C PHE A 1229 -8.38 -12.58 27.60
N LEU A 1230 -7.39 -11.90 28.20
CA LEU A 1230 -6.96 -10.53 27.84
C LEU A 1230 -5.55 -10.46 27.24
N GLN A 1231 -4.95 -11.58 26.83
CA GLN A 1231 -3.57 -11.59 26.31
C GLN A 1231 -3.45 -11.43 24.77
N GLY A 1232 -4.57 -11.38 24.05
CA GLY A 1232 -4.62 -11.39 22.57
C GLY A 1232 -4.09 -10.16 21.83
N PHE A 1233 -3.72 -9.07 22.51
CA PHE A 1233 -3.24 -7.81 21.92
C PHE A 1233 -1.80 -7.44 22.31
N ARG A 1234 -0.96 -8.42 22.65
CA ARG A 1234 0.46 -8.18 23.01
C ARG A 1234 1.39 -8.44 21.82
N TYR A 1235 2.59 -7.84 21.88
CA TYR A 1235 3.68 -7.89 20.88
C TYR A 1235 3.60 -6.96 19.65
N LEU A 1236 3.32 -5.67 19.86
CA LEU A 1236 3.76 -4.62 18.93
C LEU A 1236 5.05 -3.96 19.47
N GLN A 1237 6.15 -4.73 19.48
CA GLN A 1237 7.45 -4.31 20.03
C GLN A 1237 8.20 -3.37 19.07
N LEU A 1238 8.24 -2.09 19.42
CA LEU A 1238 9.24 -1.11 18.95
C LEU A 1238 10.20 -0.68 20.07
N TYR A 1239 10.15 -1.36 21.21
CA TYR A 1239 11.02 -1.20 22.36
C TYR A 1239 11.41 -2.58 22.89
N GLN A 1240 12.69 -2.75 23.19
CA GLN A 1240 13.23 -3.93 23.85
C GLN A 1240 14.25 -3.41 24.88
N ASP A 1241 14.02 -3.71 26.16
CA ASP A 1241 15.02 -3.48 27.21
C ASP A 1241 16.05 -4.61 27.13
N CYS A 1242 17.33 -4.24 27.09
CA CYS A 1242 18.40 -5.19 26.79
C CYS A 1242 18.99 -5.86 28.06
N ASP A 1243 18.34 -5.71 29.21
CA ASP A 1243 18.74 -6.21 30.53
C ASP A 1243 18.29 -7.67 30.80
N THR A 1244 18.51 -8.59 29.85
CA THR A 1244 18.44 -10.05 30.10
C THR A 1244 19.55 -10.85 29.40
N ILE A 1245 20.81 -10.51 29.66
CA ILE A 1245 21.92 -11.48 29.60
C ILE A 1245 22.71 -11.42 30.91
N SER A 1246 22.03 -11.69 32.02
CA SER A 1246 22.69 -12.18 33.23
C SER A 1246 23.19 -13.60 32.95
N ALA A 1247 24.47 -13.74 32.62
CA ALA A 1247 25.08 -15.05 32.41
C ALA A 1247 24.98 -15.89 33.69
N GLY A 1248 24.17 -16.94 33.65
CA GLY A 1248 24.11 -17.93 34.73
C GLY A 1248 25.47 -18.60 34.88
N ARG A 1249 26.09 -18.49 36.07
CA ARG A 1249 27.16 -19.40 36.45
C ARG A 1249 26.52 -20.73 36.84
N GLY A 1250 26.74 -21.74 36.00
CA GLY A 1250 26.42 -23.15 36.21
C GLY A 1250 27.36 -23.96 35.35
#